data_AF-A0A1E4GED3-F1
#
_entry.id   AF-A0A1E4GED3-F1
#
_cell.length_a   1.000
_cell.length_b   1.000
_cell.length_c   1.000
_cell.angle_alpha   90.00
_cell.angle_beta   90.00
_cell.angle_gamma   90.00
#
_symmetry.space_group_name_H-M   'P 1'
#
loop_
_entity.id
_entity.type
_entity.pdbx_description
1 polymer ?
#
loop_
_entity_poly.entity_id
_entity_poly.type
_entity_poly.pdbx_seq_one_letter_code
_entity_poly.pdbx_strand_id
1 'polypeptide(L)'
;MKTQFNRLGSDAGTFSGSAIDRSRPLRFRLDGRLVSGFAGDSVLSAVLASGIDILGRYRDTPLGLTPGAHPPIAPAREPHHALSMTRTPAIDGADFVTLSRRRGNPLERLFRPGRSLGITLDEAHALDRPWRTLPGEAGPESDLVIIGGGVAGMSAALAAAKLGLAVLLVEAGLHLGGHSGLFGTQEGENAPEADMARLRAAIEARDAIIVLTGSHAYALRSGLVRIHRIETVDGAIRPRVLDLRTRHIVLATGSRERLPIFAGNRLPGVLGTLDAYELASRYGVWPGRTALVATSSNVAYRLAMLASDAGIAIGRILDSRAHPSSRFIEFSRAYGIVQVPGASVRGVDIARAGGPISVQAGPSGAEALVTERLLVCGGWQPDLTLWHIAGGASHWHAERHRLEAVGSLDSIALAGSAAGCMTRQGCIGSGVDAVNALLGRARKPVVDPVIDPLYESPDAPPSIALSADDAAPAFLDGGRELLRAPLPRRRRWTDIFRREKTANGLAALSEAPQPLTICDVAGGVDLGLVPPGAAGIVAQERVALIALVAPASSPEAMEHDLPAAVEIPDYLRGRFGAEAKLVRIVPDTARQLSSGALLYRRSDISRPLDAVGVILRPLGEAAIALIAADAAQAGLPVSVRDQGRPIAARIEIWEGGVGNPAGPETA
;
A
#
# COMPACT_ATOMS: atom_id res chain seq x y z
N MET A 1 -15.39 -6.80 34.42
CA MET A 1 -14.33 -6.76 33.38
C MET A 1 -13.54 -5.48 33.61
N LYS A 2 -12.20 -5.44 33.53
CA LYS A 2 -11.49 -4.13 33.51
C LYS A 2 -12.06 -3.33 32.34
N THR A 3 -12.28 -2.03 32.54
CA THR A 3 -12.94 -1.13 31.59
C THR A 3 -12.17 -1.09 30.27
N GLN A 4 -12.81 -1.47 29.16
CA GLN A 4 -12.30 -1.19 27.82
C GLN A 4 -12.56 0.29 27.52
N PHE A 5 -11.66 1.14 28.00
CA PHE A 5 -11.82 2.60 28.03
C PHE A 5 -12.17 3.21 26.67
N ASN A 6 -11.69 2.58 25.60
CA ASN A 6 -11.84 3.07 24.23
C ASN A 6 -12.94 2.32 23.45
N ARG A 7 -13.77 1.49 24.11
CA ARG A 7 -14.85 0.79 23.44
C ARG A 7 -16.19 1.52 23.65
N LEU A 8 -16.89 1.75 22.56
CA LEU A 8 -18.23 2.32 22.54
C LEU A 8 -19.26 1.31 23.08
N GLY A 9 -20.41 1.82 23.51
CA GLY A 9 -21.54 1.00 23.98
C GLY A 9 -22.20 0.24 22.83
N SER A 10 -23.09 -0.70 23.16
CA SER A 10 -23.91 -1.40 22.17
C SER A 10 -24.98 -0.50 21.53
N ASP A 11 -25.28 0.62 22.18
CA ASP A 11 -26.21 1.67 21.78
C ASP A 11 -25.59 2.68 20.78
N ALA A 12 -24.30 2.56 20.46
CA ALA A 12 -23.58 3.47 19.55
C ALA A 12 -23.93 3.31 18.05
N GLY A 13 -25.14 2.82 17.73
CA GLY A 13 -25.66 2.66 16.37
C GLY A 13 -24.70 1.90 15.44
N THR A 14 -24.34 2.53 14.33
CA THR A 14 -23.37 2.00 13.33
C THR A 14 -22.02 1.66 13.94
N PHE A 15 -21.63 2.29 15.05
CA PHE A 15 -20.36 2.07 15.76
C PHE A 15 -20.49 1.15 16.99
N SER A 16 -21.55 0.35 17.05
CA SER A 16 -21.73 -0.70 18.07
C SER A 16 -20.72 -1.86 17.95
N GLY A 17 -20.03 -1.97 16.82
CA GLY A 17 -19.04 -3.02 16.53
C GLY A 17 -19.67 -4.26 15.90
N SER A 18 -19.95 -4.19 14.60
CA SER A 18 -20.61 -5.25 13.82
C SER A 18 -19.87 -6.59 13.74
N ALA A 19 -18.56 -6.60 14.02
CA ALA A 19 -17.69 -7.77 13.91
C ALA A 19 -17.42 -8.46 15.27
N ILE A 20 -17.95 -7.95 16.37
CA ILE A 20 -17.70 -8.50 17.71
C ILE A 20 -18.96 -9.10 18.33
N ASP A 21 -18.77 -10.17 19.12
CA ASP A 21 -19.82 -10.75 19.96
C ASP A 21 -19.61 -10.34 21.43
N ARG A 22 -20.38 -9.34 21.87
CA ARG A 22 -20.34 -8.81 23.23
C ARG A 22 -20.77 -9.81 24.31
N SER A 23 -21.45 -10.89 23.95
CA SER A 23 -21.84 -11.96 24.88
C SER A 23 -20.68 -12.91 25.20
N ARG A 24 -19.61 -12.88 24.39
CA ARG A 24 -18.44 -13.77 24.50
C ARG A 24 -17.17 -12.97 24.81
N PRO A 25 -17.00 -12.48 26.04
CA PRO A 25 -15.77 -11.81 26.45
C PRO A 25 -14.58 -12.78 26.45
N LEU A 26 -13.40 -12.27 26.12
CA LEU A 26 -12.15 -13.02 26.13
C LEU A 26 -11.01 -12.22 26.74
N ARG A 27 -9.93 -12.91 27.11
CA ARG A 27 -8.70 -12.31 27.61
C ARG A 27 -7.48 -13.03 27.05
N PHE A 28 -6.48 -12.26 26.66
CA PHE A 28 -5.19 -12.80 26.21
C PHE A 28 -4.05 -11.95 26.76
N ARG A 29 -2.81 -12.39 26.55
CA ARG A 29 -1.61 -11.64 26.93
C ARG A 29 -0.89 -11.11 25.70
N LEU A 30 -0.42 -9.86 25.79
CA LEU A 30 0.54 -9.28 24.84
C LEU A 30 1.72 -8.71 25.62
N ASP A 31 2.92 -9.23 25.35
CA ASP A 31 4.14 -8.90 26.11
C ASP A 31 3.98 -9.12 27.63
N GLY A 32 3.14 -10.08 28.04
CA GLY A 32 2.78 -10.32 29.44
C GLY A 32 1.73 -9.36 30.03
N ARG A 33 1.22 -8.39 29.27
CA ARG A 33 0.09 -7.55 29.69
C ARG A 33 -1.22 -8.27 29.40
N LEU A 34 -2.12 -8.31 30.38
CA LEU A 34 -3.46 -8.84 30.18
C LEU A 34 -4.32 -7.84 29.38
N VAL A 35 -4.80 -8.28 28.22
CA VAL A 35 -5.68 -7.52 27.32
C VAL A 35 -7.07 -8.15 27.35
N SER A 36 -8.12 -7.33 27.39
CA SER A 36 -9.51 -7.80 27.38
C SER A 36 -10.16 -7.47 26.04
N GLY A 37 -10.92 -8.41 25.50
CA GLY A 37 -11.58 -8.32 24.20
C GLY A 37 -12.92 -9.04 24.19
N PHE A 38 -13.49 -9.14 23.00
CA PHE A 38 -14.65 -9.95 22.66
C PHE A 38 -14.30 -10.88 21.50
N ALA A 39 -15.01 -12.02 21.39
CA ALA A 39 -14.91 -12.84 20.20
C ALA A 39 -15.19 -11.99 18.95
N GLY A 40 -14.37 -12.14 17.93
CA GLY A 40 -14.40 -11.32 16.71
C GLY A 40 -13.42 -10.14 16.69
N ASP A 41 -12.87 -9.72 17.85
CA ASP A 41 -11.76 -8.77 17.87
C ASP A 41 -10.53 -9.37 17.15
N SER A 42 -9.78 -8.52 16.45
CA SER A 42 -8.35 -8.78 16.18
C SER A 42 -7.50 -8.40 17.40
N VAL A 43 -6.27 -8.90 17.47
CA VAL A 43 -5.29 -8.51 18.50
C VAL A 43 -5.13 -6.99 18.54
N LEU A 44 -5.02 -6.32 17.38
CA LEU A 44 -4.94 -4.85 17.34
C LEU A 44 -6.17 -4.17 17.94
N SER A 45 -7.38 -4.58 17.54
CA SER A 45 -8.62 -3.96 18.01
C SER A 45 -8.81 -4.09 19.52
N ALA A 46 -8.51 -5.26 20.10
CA ALA A 46 -8.59 -5.47 21.55
C ALA A 46 -7.51 -4.67 22.33
N VAL A 47 -6.30 -4.54 21.76
CA VAL A 47 -5.22 -3.72 22.31
C VAL A 47 -5.62 -2.24 22.35
N LEU A 48 -6.14 -1.72 21.25
CA LEU A 48 -6.64 -0.34 21.16
C LEU A 48 -7.84 -0.10 22.10
N ALA A 49 -8.80 -1.04 22.16
CA ALA A 49 -9.94 -0.99 23.08
C ALA A 49 -9.52 -0.95 24.55
N SER A 50 -8.42 -1.63 24.89
CA SER A 50 -7.84 -1.69 26.24
C SER A 50 -7.00 -0.45 26.62
N GLY A 51 -6.90 0.56 25.74
CA GLY A 51 -6.19 1.81 26.03
C GLY A 51 -4.73 1.86 25.58
N ILE A 52 -4.24 0.84 24.87
CA ILE A 52 -2.87 0.83 24.33
C ILE A 52 -2.93 1.41 22.91
N ASP A 53 -2.68 2.71 22.77
CA ASP A 53 -2.80 3.47 21.52
C ASP A 53 -1.52 4.17 21.08
N ILE A 54 -0.38 3.89 21.74
CA ILE A 54 0.94 4.39 21.37
C ILE A 54 1.79 3.23 20.84
N LEU A 55 2.23 3.31 19.59
CA LEU A 55 3.08 2.32 18.94
C LEU A 55 4.46 2.27 19.61
N GLY A 56 5.06 3.44 19.80
CA GLY A 56 6.45 3.55 20.21
C GLY A 56 6.93 4.99 20.11
N ARG A 57 8.24 5.18 20.16
CA ARG A 57 8.87 6.48 19.94
C ARG A 57 9.78 6.42 18.72
N TYR A 58 9.64 7.41 17.86
CA TYR A 58 10.61 7.74 16.83
C TYR A 58 11.39 8.96 17.31
N ARG A 59 12.67 8.78 17.63
CA ARG A 59 13.46 9.68 18.47
C ARG A 59 12.72 9.96 19.77
N ASP A 60 12.44 11.22 20.09
CA ASP A 60 11.66 11.60 21.27
C ASP A 60 10.15 11.73 20.99
N THR A 61 9.71 11.59 19.74
CA THR A 61 8.31 11.77 19.35
C THR A 61 7.53 10.45 19.48
N PRO A 62 6.46 10.38 20.29
CA PRO A 62 5.61 9.20 20.31
C PRO A 62 4.79 9.11 19.02
N LEU A 63 4.61 7.91 18.47
CA LEU A 63 3.72 7.66 17.35
C LEU A 63 2.49 6.86 17.77
N GLY A 64 1.33 7.18 17.17
CA GLY A 64 0.09 6.45 17.37
C GLY A 64 0.15 5.02 16.82
N LEU A 65 -0.49 4.09 17.53
CA LEU A 65 -0.73 2.73 17.04
C LEU A 65 -1.99 2.74 16.15
N THR A 66 -1.86 2.31 14.90
CA THR A 66 -2.96 2.34 13.92
C THR A 66 -3.02 1.05 13.10
N PRO A 67 -4.13 0.78 12.37
CA PRO A 67 -4.18 -0.29 11.37
C PRO A 67 -3.10 -0.19 10.30
N GLY A 68 -2.71 1.03 9.89
CA GLY A 68 -1.60 1.26 8.95
C GLY A 68 -0.20 1.09 9.57
N ALA A 69 -0.05 1.33 10.87
CA ALA A 69 1.22 1.32 11.59
C ALA A 69 1.14 0.53 12.90
N HIS A 70 1.45 -0.76 12.80
CA HIS A 70 1.54 -1.68 13.91
C HIS A 70 2.74 -2.62 13.73
N PRO A 71 3.31 -3.17 14.82
CA PRO A 71 4.40 -4.14 14.70
C PRO A 71 3.87 -5.53 14.29
N PRO A 72 4.77 -6.43 13.86
CA PRO A 72 4.50 -7.85 13.86
C PRO A 72 4.46 -8.39 15.30
N ILE A 73 3.64 -9.42 15.51
CA ILE A 73 3.58 -10.20 16.76
C ILE A 73 3.86 -11.67 16.46
N ALA A 74 4.02 -12.49 17.48
CA ALA A 74 4.06 -13.96 17.35
C ALA A 74 3.48 -14.60 18.61
N PRO A 75 3.02 -15.87 18.55
CA PRO A 75 2.74 -16.64 19.76
C PRO A 75 3.99 -16.72 20.63
N ALA A 76 3.86 -16.52 21.95
CA ALA A 76 4.98 -16.40 22.86
C ALA A 76 5.89 -17.65 22.88
N ARG A 77 5.31 -18.84 22.62
CA ARG A 77 6.02 -20.13 22.54
C ARG A 77 6.65 -20.40 21.17
N GLU A 78 6.22 -19.68 20.14
CA GLU A 78 6.62 -19.89 18.74
C GLU A 78 7.02 -18.55 18.09
N PRO A 79 8.10 -17.88 18.55
CA PRO A 79 8.45 -16.53 18.12
C PRO A 79 8.86 -16.43 16.63
N HIS A 80 9.08 -17.55 15.95
CA HIS A 80 9.34 -17.59 14.51
C HIS A 80 8.05 -17.50 13.68
N HIS A 81 6.88 -17.71 14.28
CA HIS A 81 5.58 -17.58 13.64
C HIS A 81 5.10 -16.12 13.67
N ALA A 82 5.70 -15.30 12.80
CA ALA A 82 5.36 -13.89 12.67
C ALA A 82 3.94 -13.69 12.11
N LEU A 83 3.15 -12.89 12.82
CA LEU A 83 1.75 -12.59 12.59
C LEU A 83 1.52 -11.08 12.50
N SER A 84 0.41 -10.69 11.86
CA SER A 84 -0.04 -9.30 11.75
C SER A 84 -1.08 -9.01 12.83
N MET A 85 -0.89 -8.01 13.68
CA MET A 85 -1.85 -7.69 14.76
C MET A 85 -3.28 -7.42 14.25
N THR A 86 -3.40 -6.79 13.08
CA THR A 86 -4.67 -6.46 12.41
C THR A 86 -5.45 -7.69 11.92
N ARG A 87 -4.73 -8.77 11.57
CA ARG A 87 -5.30 -9.97 10.93
C ARG A 87 -5.30 -11.19 11.85
N THR A 88 -4.73 -11.06 13.04
CA THR A 88 -4.70 -12.12 14.05
C THR A 88 -5.94 -12.00 14.91
N PRO A 89 -6.85 -13.00 14.92
CA PRO A 89 -7.97 -13.01 15.85
C PRO A 89 -7.49 -12.99 17.31
N ALA A 90 -8.18 -12.27 18.17
CA ALA A 90 -7.99 -12.40 19.61
C ALA A 90 -8.61 -13.73 20.07
N ILE A 91 -7.81 -14.58 20.70
CA ILE A 91 -8.25 -15.90 21.22
C ILE A 91 -8.09 -15.91 22.73
N ASP A 92 -9.09 -16.43 23.43
CA ASP A 92 -9.05 -16.53 24.89
C ASP A 92 -7.86 -17.39 25.37
N GLY A 93 -7.16 -16.90 26.38
CA GLY A 93 -5.96 -17.56 26.93
C GLY A 93 -4.70 -17.44 26.08
N ALA A 94 -4.75 -16.88 24.86
CA ALA A 94 -3.58 -16.75 24.00
C ALA A 94 -2.49 -15.87 24.65
N ASP A 95 -1.23 -16.11 24.27
CA ASP A 95 -0.09 -15.31 24.71
C ASP A 95 0.75 -14.92 23.51
N PHE A 96 0.88 -13.62 23.28
CA PHE A 96 1.60 -13.03 22.16
C PHE A 96 2.77 -12.18 22.66
N VAL A 97 3.79 -12.08 21.81
CA VAL A 97 4.93 -11.17 21.99
C VAL A 97 5.08 -10.30 20.77
N THR A 98 5.48 -9.05 20.96
CA THR A 98 5.89 -8.14 19.88
C THR A 98 7.32 -8.47 19.45
N LEU A 99 7.54 -8.76 18.16
CA LEU A 99 8.84 -9.25 17.68
C LEU A 99 9.94 -8.18 17.70
N SER A 100 9.58 -6.93 17.43
CA SER A 100 10.52 -5.80 17.35
C SER A 100 10.86 -5.17 18.70
N ARG A 101 10.60 -5.88 19.79
CA ARG A 101 10.76 -5.36 21.15
C ARG A 101 12.04 -5.91 21.77
N ARG A 102 12.94 -5.03 22.20
CA ARG A 102 14.06 -5.42 23.07
C ARG A 102 13.52 -6.12 24.32
N ARG A 103 14.08 -7.28 24.68
CA ARG A 103 13.79 -7.95 25.97
C ARG A 103 14.32 -7.05 27.10
N GLY A 104 13.45 -6.19 27.61
CA GLY A 104 13.71 -5.37 28.79
C GLY A 104 13.86 -6.22 30.06
N ASN A 105 14.56 -5.68 31.05
CA ASN A 105 14.71 -6.31 32.37
C ASN A 105 13.30 -6.58 32.97
N PRO A 106 13.03 -7.72 33.64
CA PRO A 106 11.76 -7.96 34.33
C PRO A 106 11.26 -6.79 35.19
N LEU A 107 12.14 -5.99 35.78
CA LEU A 107 11.79 -4.77 36.52
C LEU A 107 11.16 -3.67 35.65
N GLU A 108 11.58 -3.52 34.39
CA GLU A 108 10.95 -2.59 33.43
C GLU A 108 9.51 -2.99 33.09
N ARG A 109 9.11 -4.24 33.35
CA ARG A 109 7.71 -4.68 33.20
C ARG A 109 6.79 -4.09 34.25
N LEU A 110 7.33 -3.73 35.42
CA LEU A 110 6.58 -3.21 36.56
C LEU A 110 6.24 -1.72 36.42
N PHE A 111 7.07 -0.94 35.70
CA PHE A 111 6.93 0.51 35.52
C PHE A 111 6.46 0.90 34.11
N ARG A 112 5.84 -0.01 33.36
CA ARG A 112 5.43 0.22 31.97
C ARG A 112 4.37 1.33 31.88
N PRO A 113 4.54 2.36 31.04
CA PRO A 113 3.46 3.29 30.73
C PRO A 113 2.33 2.52 30.03
N GLY A 114 1.14 2.55 30.64
CA GLY A 114 0.01 1.68 30.28
C GLY A 114 -0.50 1.81 28.84
N ARG A 115 -0.19 2.92 28.16
CA ARG A 115 -0.72 3.23 26.81
C ARG A 115 0.21 2.86 25.65
N SER A 116 1.48 2.48 25.90
CA SER A 116 2.47 2.26 24.83
C SER A 116 2.94 0.83 24.70
N LEU A 117 3.13 0.32 23.47
CA LEU A 117 3.82 -0.95 23.23
C LEU A 117 5.32 -0.87 23.58
N GLY A 118 5.91 0.34 23.58
CA GLY A 118 7.28 0.59 23.99
C GLY A 118 8.31 0.18 22.95
N ILE A 119 8.00 0.38 21.67
CA ILE A 119 8.91 0.11 20.54
C ILE A 119 9.80 1.34 20.30
N THR A 120 11.09 1.12 20.08
CA THR A 120 12.02 2.13 19.59
C THR A 120 12.02 2.08 18.07
N LEU A 121 11.49 3.12 17.42
CA LEU A 121 11.27 3.14 15.97
C LEU A 121 12.49 3.63 15.18
N ASP A 122 13.54 4.11 15.86
CA ASP A 122 14.82 4.43 15.25
C ASP A 122 15.66 3.19 14.94
N GLU A 123 15.32 2.04 15.53
CA GLU A 123 15.98 0.77 15.24
C GLU A 123 15.59 0.28 13.84
N ALA A 124 16.57 -0.14 13.06
CA ALA A 124 16.32 -0.77 11.77
C ALA A 124 15.37 -1.97 11.96
N HIS A 125 14.40 -2.12 11.05
CA HIS A 125 13.47 -3.25 11.02
C HIS A 125 12.38 -3.26 12.10
N ALA A 126 12.15 -2.16 12.84
CA ALA A 126 11.15 -2.11 13.92
C ALA A 126 9.71 -2.47 13.47
N LEU A 127 9.36 -2.24 12.21
CA LEU A 127 8.04 -2.52 11.63
C LEU A 127 8.12 -3.48 10.42
N ASP A 128 9.18 -4.29 10.37
CA ASP A 128 9.36 -5.26 9.30
C ASP A 128 8.27 -6.32 9.29
N ARG A 129 8.17 -7.00 8.14
CA ARG A 129 7.20 -8.07 7.91
C ARG A 129 7.99 -9.35 7.61
N PRO A 130 8.39 -10.11 8.64
CA PRO A 130 9.30 -11.25 8.48
C PRO A 130 8.79 -12.30 7.48
N TRP A 131 7.47 -12.47 7.38
CA TRP A 131 6.86 -13.37 6.41
C TRP A 131 7.14 -13.03 4.94
N ARG A 132 7.61 -11.82 4.60
CA ARG A 132 7.90 -11.44 3.21
C ARG A 132 9.08 -12.17 2.58
N THR A 133 10.03 -12.64 3.40
CA THR A 133 11.19 -13.44 2.95
C THR A 133 10.93 -14.95 3.01
N LEU A 134 9.80 -15.31 3.64
CA LEU A 134 8.99 -16.51 3.45
C LEU A 134 9.06 -17.21 2.07
N PRO A 135 9.65 -18.41 1.86
CA PRO A 135 9.20 -19.25 0.75
C PRO A 135 7.69 -19.54 0.88
N GLY A 136 6.99 -19.56 -0.24
CA GLY A 136 5.58 -19.94 -0.30
C GLY A 136 5.43 -21.46 -0.43
N GLU A 137 4.49 -22.01 0.31
CA GLU A 137 4.00 -23.38 0.10
C GLU A 137 2.86 -23.38 -0.92
N ALA A 138 2.60 -24.51 -1.58
CA ALA A 138 1.52 -24.59 -2.56
C ALA A 138 0.16 -24.27 -1.91
N GLY A 139 -0.57 -23.32 -2.49
CA GLY A 139 -1.96 -23.05 -2.14
C GLY A 139 -2.96 -23.82 -3.03
N PRO A 140 -4.27 -23.61 -2.81
CA PRO A 140 -5.31 -24.19 -3.65
C PRO A 140 -5.18 -23.77 -5.11
N GLU A 141 -5.47 -24.69 -6.03
CA GLU A 141 -5.55 -24.37 -7.46
C GLU A 141 -6.83 -23.59 -7.77
N SER A 142 -6.76 -22.68 -8.74
CA SER A 142 -7.89 -21.88 -9.20
C SER A 142 -7.64 -21.40 -10.64
N ASP A 143 -8.70 -21.13 -11.38
CA ASP A 143 -8.60 -20.47 -12.69
C ASP A 143 -8.37 -18.97 -12.55
N LEU A 144 -8.93 -18.38 -11.48
CA LEU A 144 -8.89 -16.94 -11.21
C LEU A 144 -8.66 -16.67 -9.71
N VAL A 145 -7.64 -15.85 -9.42
CA VAL A 145 -7.44 -15.26 -8.09
C VAL A 145 -7.94 -13.81 -8.10
N ILE A 146 -8.74 -13.46 -7.12
CA ILE A 146 -9.24 -12.10 -6.92
C ILE A 146 -8.68 -11.57 -5.61
N ILE A 147 -7.99 -10.44 -5.66
CA ILE A 147 -7.35 -9.83 -4.49
C ILE A 147 -8.18 -8.62 -4.04
N GLY A 148 -8.83 -8.75 -2.89
CA GLY A 148 -9.70 -7.74 -2.27
C GLY A 148 -11.16 -8.20 -2.22
N GLY A 149 -11.71 -8.32 -1.02
CA GLY A 149 -13.08 -8.76 -0.71
C GLY A 149 -14.10 -7.61 -0.59
N GLY A 150 -13.82 -6.47 -1.23
CA GLY A 150 -14.76 -5.36 -1.36
C GLY A 150 -15.88 -5.64 -2.37
N VAL A 151 -16.77 -4.66 -2.58
CA VAL A 151 -17.90 -4.80 -3.53
C VAL A 151 -17.45 -5.13 -4.95
N ALA A 152 -16.31 -4.59 -5.41
CA ALA A 152 -15.74 -4.90 -6.72
C ALA A 152 -15.25 -6.35 -6.81
N GLY A 153 -14.50 -6.82 -5.81
CA GLY A 153 -13.96 -8.18 -5.81
C GLY A 153 -15.03 -9.25 -5.62
N MET A 154 -16.03 -9.04 -4.75
CA MET A 154 -17.18 -9.93 -4.65
C MET A 154 -17.98 -9.97 -5.96
N SER A 155 -18.16 -8.83 -6.63
CA SER A 155 -18.86 -8.78 -7.93
C SER A 155 -18.08 -9.50 -9.03
N ALA A 156 -16.75 -9.34 -9.07
CA ALA A 156 -15.87 -10.08 -9.96
C ALA A 156 -15.93 -11.59 -9.69
N ALA A 157 -15.89 -12.01 -8.42
CA ALA A 157 -15.97 -13.42 -8.03
C ALA A 157 -17.28 -14.06 -8.50
N LEU A 158 -18.40 -13.39 -8.28
CA LEU A 158 -19.71 -13.85 -8.74
C LEU A 158 -19.82 -13.89 -10.26
N ALA A 159 -19.22 -12.91 -10.96
CA ALA A 159 -19.21 -12.90 -12.42
C ALA A 159 -18.39 -14.06 -13.00
N ALA A 160 -17.20 -14.32 -12.45
CA ALA A 160 -16.34 -15.42 -12.86
C ALA A 160 -16.96 -16.80 -12.54
N ALA A 161 -17.52 -16.97 -11.35
CA ALA A 161 -18.17 -18.22 -10.97
C ALA A 161 -19.40 -18.52 -11.84
N LYS A 162 -20.15 -17.50 -12.29
CA LYS A 162 -21.25 -17.66 -13.26
C LYS A 162 -20.76 -18.16 -14.63
N LEU A 163 -19.49 -17.94 -14.97
CA LEU A 163 -18.85 -18.43 -16.18
C LEU A 163 -18.18 -19.80 -15.99
N GLY A 164 -18.34 -20.44 -14.82
CA GLY A 164 -17.82 -21.78 -14.54
C GLY A 164 -16.37 -21.82 -14.08
N LEU A 165 -15.75 -20.68 -13.77
CA LEU A 165 -14.38 -20.64 -13.26
C LEU A 165 -14.30 -21.03 -11.79
N ALA A 166 -13.25 -21.76 -11.42
CA ALA A 166 -12.85 -21.93 -10.03
C ALA A 166 -12.18 -20.65 -9.53
N VAL A 167 -12.76 -20.01 -8.51
CA VAL A 167 -12.35 -18.69 -8.04
C VAL A 167 -11.78 -18.77 -6.63
N LEU A 168 -10.63 -18.13 -6.43
CA LEU A 168 -10.07 -17.86 -5.11
C LEU A 168 -10.20 -16.37 -4.78
N LEU A 169 -11.05 -16.02 -3.80
CA LEU A 169 -11.22 -14.66 -3.31
C LEU A 169 -10.36 -14.44 -2.06
N VAL A 170 -9.32 -13.61 -2.19
CA VAL A 170 -8.33 -13.33 -1.14
C VAL A 170 -8.65 -11.98 -0.48
N GLU A 171 -8.92 -11.98 0.82
CA GLU A 171 -9.20 -10.78 1.63
C GLU A 171 -8.19 -10.66 2.78
N ALA A 172 -7.58 -9.49 2.92
CA ALA A 172 -6.58 -9.24 3.96
C ALA A 172 -7.21 -9.19 5.36
N GLY A 173 -8.36 -8.54 5.50
CA GLY A 173 -9.13 -8.45 6.73
C GLY A 173 -9.80 -9.77 7.12
N LEU A 174 -10.42 -9.78 8.29
CA LEU A 174 -11.17 -10.94 8.80
C LEU A 174 -12.58 -11.04 8.21
N HIS A 175 -13.04 -10.04 7.44
CA HIS A 175 -14.41 -9.93 6.96
C HIS A 175 -14.45 -9.39 5.52
N LEU A 176 -15.40 -9.88 4.72
CA LEU A 176 -15.73 -9.31 3.42
C LEU A 176 -16.57 -8.02 3.54
N GLY A 177 -16.52 -7.18 2.50
CA GLY A 177 -17.35 -5.97 2.36
C GLY A 177 -16.56 -4.72 2.00
N GLY A 178 -15.25 -4.70 2.26
CA GLY A 178 -14.41 -3.51 2.03
C GLY A 178 -14.94 -2.29 2.80
N HIS A 179 -14.82 -1.10 2.20
CA HIS A 179 -15.06 0.19 2.87
C HIS A 179 -16.30 0.95 2.39
N SER A 180 -17.18 0.33 1.58
CA SER A 180 -18.32 1.05 0.97
C SER A 180 -19.26 1.69 2.02
N GLY A 181 -19.34 1.11 3.22
CA GLY A 181 -20.14 1.65 4.31
C GLY A 181 -19.74 3.07 4.74
N LEU A 182 -18.48 3.49 4.56
CA LEU A 182 -18.03 4.85 4.88
C LEU A 182 -18.58 5.90 3.90
N PHE A 183 -18.72 5.55 2.62
CA PHE A 183 -19.12 6.47 1.54
C PHE A 183 -20.65 6.67 1.48
N GLY A 184 -21.42 5.81 2.13
CA GLY A 184 -22.87 5.92 2.21
C GLY A 184 -23.60 5.53 0.92
N THR A 185 -24.84 5.97 0.81
CA THR A 185 -25.79 5.62 -0.26
C THR A 185 -25.88 6.75 -1.28
N GLN A 186 -25.71 6.53 -2.56
CA GLN A 186 -26.03 7.55 -3.59
C GLN A 186 -27.50 7.44 -4.04
N GLU A 187 -27.97 8.43 -4.80
CA GLU A 187 -29.34 8.40 -5.34
C GLU A 187 -29.53 7.17 -6.24
N GLY A 188 -30.65 6.45 -6.04
CA GLY A 188 -30.94 5.22 -6.77
C GLY A 188 -30.21 3.97 -6.27
N GLU A 189 -29.35 4.08 -5.25
CA GLU A 189 -28.68 2.93 -4.65
C GLU A 189 -29.39 2.42 -3.38
N ASN A 190 -29.27 1.11 -3.11
CA ASN A 190 -29.60 0.55 -1.80
C ASN A 190 -28.60 1.00 -0.74
N ALA A 191 -28.92 0.86 0.55
CA ALA A 191 -27.93 1.06 1.61
C ALA A 191 -26.69 0.16 1.42
N PRO A 192 -25.45 0.68 1.65
CA PRO A 192 -24.23 -0.11 1.51
C PRO A 192 -24.29 -1.46 2.23
N GLU A 193 -24.84 -1.47 3.43
CA GLU A 193 -24.97 -2.64 4.29
C GLU A 193 -25.83 -3.73 3.64
N ALA A 194 -26.92 -3.33 2.97
CA ALA A 194 -27.80 -4.23 2.25
C ALA A 194 -27.11 -4.84 1.02
N ASP A 195 -26.41 -4.03 0.23
CA ASP A 195 -25.66 -4.53 -0.93
C ASP A 195 -24.52 -5.46 -0.52
N MET A 196 -23.77 -5.09 0.53
CA MET A 196 -22.71 -5.95 1.06
C MET A 196 -23.28 -7.27 1.60
N ALA A 197 -24.41 -7.24 2.31
CA ALA A 197 -25.07 -8.46 2.79
C ALA A 197 -25.53 -9.36 1.64
N ARG A 198 -26.14 -8.77 0.60
CA ARG A 198 -26.55 -9.50 -0.61
C ARG A 198 -25.37 -10.13 -1.33
N LEU A 199 -24.26 -9.41 -1.49
CA LEU A 199 -23.06 -9.93 -2.12
C LEU A 199 -22.44 -11.06 -1.31
N ARG A 200 -22.32 -10.91 0.03
CA ARG A 200 -21.82 -11.99 0.91
C ARG A 200 -22.67 -13.25 0.82
N ALA A 201 -23.99 -13.13 0.94
CA ALA A 201 -24.90 -14.27 0.82
C ALA A 201 -24.78 -14.95 -0.56
N ALA A 202 -24.60 -14.19 -1.64
CA ALA A 202 -24.38 -14.74 -2.97
C ALA A 202 -23.03 -15.46 -3.11
N ILE A 203 -21.97 -14.99 -2.44
CA ILE A 203 -20.67 -15.66 -2.39
C ILE A 203 -20.78 -16.98 -1.62
N GLU A 204 -21.40 -16.96 -0.44
CA GLU A 204 -21.59 -18.14 0.41
C GLU A 204 -22.41 -19.24 -0.27
N ALA A 205 -23.35 -18.86 -1.14
CA ALA A 205 -24.17 -19.79 -1.91
C ALA A 205 -23.47 -20.42 -3.14
N ARG A 206 -22.15 -20.23 -3.32
CA ARG A 206 -21.41 -20.68 -4.51
C ARG A 206 -20.14 -21.43 -4.15
N ASP A 207 -20.20 -22.76 -4.24
CA ASP A 207 -19.07 -23.66 -3.97
C ASP A 207 -17.85 -23.42 -4.89
N ALA A 208 -18.07 -22.85 -6.08
CA ALA A 208 -17.00 -22.49 -7.01
C ALA A 208 -16.11 -21.32 -6.51
N ILE A 209 -16.50 -20.66 -5.42
CA ILE A 209 -15.77 -19.53 -4.84
C ILE A 209 -15.21 -19.93 -3.48
N ILE A 210 -13.89 -20.08 -3.40
CA ILE A 210 -13.18 -20.29 -2.14
C ILE A 210 -12.76 -18.92 -1.59
N VAL A 211 -13.19 -18.60 -0.38
CA VAL A 211 -12.83 -17.34 0.29
C VAL A 211 -11.70 -17.57 1.28
N LEU A 212 -10.61 -16.81 1.13
CA LEU A 212 -9.49 -16.77 2.06
C LEU A 212 -9.46 -15.40 2.77
N THR A 213 -10.08 -15.29 3.95
CA THR A 213 -9.91 -14.12 4.82
C THR A 213 -8.61 -14.21 5.61
N GLY A 214 -8.21 -13.13 6.29
CA GLY A 214 -6.95 -13.04 7.03
C GLY A 214 -5.71 -13.20 6.12
N SER A 215 -5.88 -13.03 4.81
CA SER A 215 -4.93 -13.43 3.77
C SER A 215 -4.50 -12.21 2.96
N HIS A 216 -3.26 -11.78 3.18
CA HIS A 216 -2.73 -10.56 2.55
C HIS A 216 -1.79 -10.95 1.41
N ALA A 217 -2.21 -10.68 0.17
CA ALA A 217 -1.34 -10.73 -0.99
C ALA A 217 -0.32 -9.59 -0.92
N TYR A 218 0.96 -9.93 -1.05
CA TYR A 218 2.03 -8.95 -0.92
C TYR A 218 3.04 -9.01 -2.07
N ALA A 219 2.98 -10.02 -2.92
CA ALA A 219 3.80 -10.13 -4.11
C ALA A 219 3.07 -10.96 -5.17
N LEU A 220 3.29 -10.66 -6.45
CA LEU A 220 2.70 -11.41 -7.55
C LEU A 220 3.50 -11.24 -8.85
N ARG A 221 3.22 -12.11 -9.80
CA ARG A 221 3.53 -11.96 -11.23
C ARG A 221 2.42 -12.67 -12.02
N SER A 222 2.43 -12.57 -13.35
CA SER A 222 1.56 -13.44 -14.15
C SER A 222 1.75 -14.91 -13.75
N GLY A 223 0.63 -15.62 -13.55
CA GLY A 223 0.65 -17.04 -13.16
C GLY A 223 0.73 -17.32 -11.65
N LEU A 224 1.09 -16.34 -10.81
CA LEU A 224 1.40 -16.60 -9.39
C LEU A 224 1.11 -15.41 -8.48
N VAL A 225 0.34 -15.65 -7.41
CA VAL A 225 0.15 -14.70 -6.30
C VAL A 225 0.71 -15.30 -5.01
N ARG A 226 1.58 -14.57 -4.30
CA ARG A 226 2.05 -14.96 -2.97
C ARG A 226 1.29 -14.21 -1.88
N ILE A 227 0.75 -14.97 -0.93
CA ILE A 227 -0.03 -14.45 0.18
C ILE A 227 0.59 -14.87 1.52
N HIS A 228 0.43 -14.02 2.54
CA HIS A 228 0.59 -14.43 3.93
C HIS A 228 -0.80 -14.61 4.51
N ARG A 229 -1.17 -15.83 4.89
CA ARG A 229 -2.44 -16.22 5.49
C ARG A 229 -2.27 -16.47 6.98
N ILE A 230 -3.22 -16.01 7.77
CA ILE A 230 -3.35 -16.35 9.19
C ILE A 230 -4.61 -17.17 9.33
N GLU A 231 -4.49 -18.40 9.81
CA GLU A 231 -5.62 -19.29 10.03
C GLU A 231 -5.66 -19.81 11.46
N THR A 232 -6.85 -20.18 11.91
CA THR A 232 -7.06 -20.83 13.21
C THR A 232 -7.42 -22.28 12.95
N VAL A 233 -6.54 -23.20 13.33
CA VAL A 233 -6.71 -24.65 13.18
C VAL A 233 -6.68 -25.26 14.58
N ASP A 234 -7.72 -25.99 14.96
CA ASP A 234 -7.86 -26.61 16.28
C ASP A 234 -7.64 -25.64 17.45
N GLY A 235 -8.07 -24.38 17.28
CA GLY A 235 -7.91 -23.31 18.28
C GLY A 235 -6.51 -22.67 18.32
N ALA A 236 -5.56 -23.15 17.51
CA ALA A 236 -4.22 -22.58 17.39
C ALA A 236 -4.11 -21.67 16.16
N ILE A 237 -3.50 -20.49 16.34
CA ILE A 237 -3.23 -19.56 15.24
C ILE A 237 -1.93 -19.97 14.54
N ARG A 238 -1.98 -20.13 13.22
CA ARG A 238 -0.82 -20.47 12.40
C ARG A 238 -0.67 -19.49 11.23
N PRO A 239 0.54 -18.92 11.03
CA PRO A 239 0.86 -18.22 9.80
C PRO A 239 1.23 -19.22 8.70
N ARG A 240 0.83 -18.91 7.48
CA ARG A 240 1.13 -19.67 6.27
C ARG A 240 1.53 -18.70 5.17
N VAL A 241 2.64 -18.97 4.49
CA VAL A 241 2.93 -18.29 3.22
C VAL A 241 2.52 -19.24 2.11
N LEU A 242 1.59 -18.80 1.26
CA LEU A 242 1.03 -19.61 0.17
C LEU A 242 1.34 -18.99 -1.18
N ASP A 243 1.68 -19.86 -2.14
CA ASP A 243 1.86 -19.60 -3.55
C ASP A 243 0.61 -20.10 -4.29
N LEU A 244 -0.21 -19.16 -4.74
CA LEU A 244 -1.46 -19.40 -5.46
C LEU A 244 -1.18 -19.36 -6.96
N ARG A 245 -1.17 -20.53 -7.61
CA ARG A 245 -1.03 -20.63 -9.07
C ARG A 245 -2.39 -20.39 -9.72
N THR A 246 -2.43 -19.54 -10.73
CA THR A 246 -3.67 -19.13 -11.40
C THR A 246 -3.41 -18.62 -12.80
N ARG A 247 -4.39 -18.80 -13.71
CA ARG A 247 -4.29 -18.25 -15.07
C ARG A 247 -4.62 -16.78 -15.13
N HIS A 248 -5.52 -16.31 -14.28
CA HIS A 248 -6.00 -14.94 -14.27
C HIS A 248 -5.93 -14.34 -12.87
N ILE A 249 -5.73 -13.03 -12.79
CA ILE A 249 -5.69 -12.27 -11.53
C ILE A 249 -6.53 -10.99 -11.68
N VAL A 250 -7.46 -10.75 -10.75
CA VAL A 250 -8.13 -9.45 -10.61
C VAL A 250 -7.64 -8.75 -9.35
N LEU A 251 -7.13 -7.53 -9.52
CA LEU A 251 -6.71 -6.63 -8.45
C LEU A 251 -7.86 -5.70 -8.08
N ALA A 252 -8.63 -6.08 -7.05
CA ALA A 252 -9.72 -5.30 -6.47
C ALA A 252 -9.29 -4.67 -5.13
N THR A 253 -8.06 -4.17 -5.07
CA THR A 253 -7.35 -3.71 -3.86
C THR A 253 -7.87 -2.39 -3.29
N GLY A 254 -8.76 -1.69 -4.00
CA GLY A 254 -9.37 -0.44 -3.55
C GLY A 254 -8.42 0.76 -3.61
N SER A 255 -8.65 1.72 -2.73
CA SER A 255 -7.84 2.95 -2.59
C SER A 255 -7.38 3.13 -1.15
N ARG A 256 -6.22 3.77 -0.99
CA ARG A 256 -5.66 4.17 0.29
C ARG A 256 -6.05 5.61 0.60
N GLU A 257 -6.39 5.87 1.84
CA GLU A 257 -6.52 7.23 2.34
C GLU A 257 -5.14 7.88 2.44
N ARG A 258 -5.03 9.12 1.97
CA ARG A 258 -3.81 9.93 2.07
C ARG A 258 -3.85 10.74 3.37
N LEU A 259 -2.71 10.86 4.05
CA LEU A 259 -2.59 11.77 5.19
C LEU A 259 -2.28 13.20 4.72
N PRO A 260 -2.93 14.23 5.28
CA PRO A 260 -2.42 15.58 5.20
C PRO A 260 -1.04 15.68 5.87
N ILE A 261 -0.17 16.52 5.30
CA ILE A 261 1.24 16.60 5.71
C ILE A 261 1.43 17.82 6.60
N PHE A 262 1.47 17.60 7.91
CA PHE A 262 1.70 18.64 8.91
C PHE A 262 2.50 18.12 10.09
N ALA A 263 3.10 19.02 10.86
CA ALA A 263 3.88 18.67 12.04
C ALA A 263 3.02 17.90 13.07
N GLY A 264 3.45 16.70 13.45
CA GLY A 264 2.70 15.88 14.40
C GLY A 264 1.54 15.06 13.81
N ASN A 265 1.48 14.92 12.48
CA ASN A 265 0.41 14.17 11.78
C ASN A 265 0.35 12.66 12.08
N ARG A 266 1.22 12.15 12.97
CA ARG A 266 1.23 10.77 13.46
C ARG A 266 1.30 10.64 14.98
N LEU A 267 1.09 11.74 15.72
CA LEU A 267 1.00 11.68 17.18
C LEU A 267 -0.17 10.80 17.63
N PRO A 268 -0.08 10.13 18.81
CA PRO A 268 -1.22 9.46 19.39
C PRO A 268 -2.38 10.44 19.58
N GLY A 269 -3.51 10.19 18.92
CA GLY A 269 -4.60 11.16 18.84
C GLY A 269 -5.00 11.47 17.40
N VAL A 270 -4.04 11.41 16.47
CA VAL A 270 -4.25 11.67 15.05
C VAL A 270 -4.51 10.35 14.32
N LEU A 271 -5.61 10.26 13.56
CA LEU A 271 -6.00 9.05 12.83
C LEU A 271 -6.68 9.40 11.51
N GLY A 272 -6.49 8.57 10.49
CA GLY A 272 -7.24 8.66 9.24
C GLY A 272 -8.74 8.45 9.43
N THR A 273 -9.56 9.06 8.58
CA THR A 273 -11.03 8.90 8.59
C THR A 273 -11.41 7.46 8.29
N LEU A 274 -10.69 6.80 7.37
CA LEU A 274 -10.95 5.40 7.03
C LEU A 274 -10.65 4.47 8.20
N ASP A 275 -9.46 4.59 8.81
CA ASP A 275 -9.06 3.79 9.96
C ASP A 275 -10.01 3.99 11.16
N ALA A 276 -10.42 5.23 11.42
CA ALA A 276 -11.38 5.55 12.48
C ALA A 276 -12.74 4.89 12.24
N TYR A 277 -13.26 4.97 11.01
CA TYR A 277 -14.50 4.31 10.63
C TYR A 277 -14.40 2.79 10.75
N GLU A 278 -13.31 2.18 10.30
CA GLU A 278 -13.12 0.73 10.38
C GLU A 278 -13.08 0.23 11.83
N LEU A 279 -12.31 0.90 12.69
CA LEU A 279 -12.20 0.56 14.10
C LEU A 279 -13.55 0.70 14.81
N ALA A 280 -14.29 1.76 14.52
CA ALA A 280 -15.58 2.02 15.15
C ALA A 280 -16.70 1.11 14.62
N SER A 281 -16.88 1.01 13.31
CA SER A 281 -17.97 0.23 12.70
C SER A 281 -17.82 -1.28 12.91
N ARG A 282 -16.59 -1.81 12.84
CA ARG A 282 -16.35 -3.26 13.00
C ARG A 282 -16.18 -3.63 14.46
N TYR A 283 -15.40 -2.87 15.23
CA TYR A 283 -14.99 -3.29 16.57
C TYR A 283 -15.55 -2.39 17.69
N GLY A 284 -16.27 -1.32 17.36
CA GLY A 284 -16.75 -0.35 18.35
C GLY A 284 -15.60 0.36 19.07
N VAL A 285 -14.44 0.47 18.44
CA VAL A 285 -13.24 1.08 19.05
C VAL A 285 -13.15 2.54 18.64
N TRP A 286 -13.33 3.43 19.62
CA TRP A 286 -13.12 4.87 19.49
C TRP A 286 -12.43 5.40 20.75
N PRO A 287 -11.13 5.68 20.69
CA PRO A 287 -10.44 6.23 21.84
C PRO A 287 -10.82 7.69 22.13
N GLY A 288 -11.33 7.99 23.33
CA GLY A 288 -11.78 9.34 23.73
C GLY A 288 -13.27 9.62 23.48
N ARG A 289 -13.69 10.85 23.72
CA ARG A 289 -15.07 11.37 23.66
C ARG A 289 -15.19 12.68 22.88
N THR A 290 -14.08 13.37 22.63
CA THR A 290 -14.04 14.56 21.78
C THR A 290 -13.20 14.32 20.52
N ALA A 291 -13.66 14.88 19.40
CA ALA A 291 -12.90 14.83 18.16
C ALA A 291 -13.00 16.15 17.38
N LEU A 292 -11.93 16.43 16.64
CA LEU A 292 -11.90 17.38 15.54
C LEU A 292 -11.75 16.62 14.23
N VAL A 293 -12.20 17.22 13.14
CA VAL A 293 -12.00 16.68 11.80
C VAL A 293 -11.23 17.71 10.97
N ALA A 294 -10.21 17.27 10.25
CA ALA A 294 -9.50 18.05 9.26
C ALA A 294 -9.51 17.31 7.92
N THR A 295 -10.07 17.92 6.88
CA THR A 295 -10.36 17.20 5.65
C THR A 295 -10.15 18.04 4.40
N SER A 296 -9.86 17.36 3.29
CA SER A 296 -10.00 17.86 1.94
C SER A 296 -11.08 17.11 1.14
N SER A 297 -11.92 16.31 1.80
CA SER A 297 -12.89 15.40 1.18
C SER A 297 -14.28 15.41 1.84
N ASN A 298 -15.32 15.18 1.03
CA ASN A 298 -16.71 15.14 1.49
C ASN A 298 -16.97 14.00 2.49
N VAL A 299 -16.21 12.90 2.42
CA VAL A 299 -16.46 11.69 3.21
C VAL A 299 -16.33 11.94 4.73
N ALA A 300 -15.47 12.87 5.12
CA ALA A 300 -15.14 13.09 6.53
C ALA A 300 -16.31 13.73 7.29
N TYR A 301 -17.16 14.48 6.59
CA TYR A 301 -18.41 15.01 7.14
C TYR A 301 -19.39 13.89 7.51
N ARG A 302 -19.44 12.83 6.70
CA ARG A 302 -20.26 11.66 7.03
C ARG A 302 -19.74 10.94 8.26
N LEU A 303 -18.43 10.75 8.37
CA LEU A 303 -17.84 10.16 9.59
C LEU A 303 -18.15 11.02 10.83
N ALA A 304 -18.08 12.35 10.71
CA ALA A 304 -18.41 13.27 11.80
C ALA A 304 -19.86 13.09 12.30
N MET A 305 -20.83 12.97 11.38
CA MET A 305 -22.22 12.72 11.75
C MET A 305 -22.39 11.35 12.43
N LEU A 306 -21.81 10.28 11.86
CA LEU A 306 -21.85 8.95 12.47
C LEU A 306 -21.21 8.91 13.86
N ALA A 307 -20.13 9.67 14.06
CA ALA A 307 -19.49 9.80 15.37
C ALA A 307 -20.38 10.58 16.35
N SER A 308 -21.06 11.63 15.90
CA SER A 308 -22.04 12.36 16.70
C SER A 308 -23.21 11.46 17.13
N ASP A 309 -23.74 10.62 16.23
CA ASP A 309 -24.78 9.62 16.53
C ASP A 309 -24.31 8.61 17.58
N ALA A 310 -23.02 8.28 17.57
CA ALA A 310 -22.38 7.41 18.56
C ALA A 310 -22.04 8.13 19.89
N GLY A 311 -22.44 9.39 20.06
CA GLY A 311 -22.21 10.18 21.27
C GLY A 311 -20.81 10.78 21.40
N ILE A 312 -20.06 10.89 20.30
CA ILE A 312 -18.77 11.60 20.27
C ILE A 312 -19.01 13.09 20.00
N ALA A 313 -18.46 13.95 20.85
CA ALA A 313 -18.54 15.39 20.68
C ALA A 313 -17.59 15.85 19.56
N ILE A 314 -18.15 16.16 18.40
CA ILE A 314 -17.40 16.75 17.28
C ILE A 314 -17.31 18.27 17.47
N GLY A 315 -16.13 18.76 17.83
CA GLY A 315 -15.93 20.18 18.13
C GLY A 315 -16.04 21.08 16.90
N ARG A 316 -15.39 20.69 15.80
CA ARG A 316 -15.51 21.33 14.48
C ARG A 316 -14.91 20.49 13.36
N ILE A 317 -15.31 20.82 12.14
CA ILE A 317 -14.73 20.30 10.89
C ILE A 317 -13.94 21.44 10.22
N LEU A 318 -12.65 21.24 10.06
CA LEU A 318 -11.72 22.10 9.33
C LEU A 318 -11.63 21.56 7.89
N ASP A 319 -12.19 22.27 6.93
CA ASP A 319 -12.12 21.87 5.52
C ASP A 319 -11.11 22.77 4.80
N SER A 320 -10.12 22.18 4.14
CA SER A 320 -9.10 22.94 3.41
C SER A 320 -9.66 23.65 2.18
N ARG A 321 -10.83 23.23 1.67
CA ARG A 321 -11.50 23.84 0.53
C ARG A 321 -12.20 25.12 0.95
N ALA A 322 -12.10 26.15 0.11
CA ALA A 322 -12.71 27.45 0.40
C ALA A 322 -14.25 27.45 0.30
N HIS A 323 -14.80 26.65 -0.63
CA HIS A 323 -16.23 26.61 -0.92
C HIS A 323 -16.74 25.18 -1.06
N PRO A 324 -16.63 24.33 -0.03
CA PRO A 324 -17.05 22.93 -0.14
C PRO A 324 -18.58 22.81 -0.09
N SER A 325 -19.12 22.00 -1.00
CA SER A 325 -20.53 21.64 -1.12
C SER A 325 -20.68 20.12 -1.17
N SER A 326 -21.66 19.61 -0.43
CA SER A 326 -22.16 18.24 -0.51
C SER A 326 -23.35 18.12 0.44
N ARG A 327 -24.25 17.19 0.15
CA ARG A 327 -25.32 16.80 1.09
C ARG A 327 -24.81 16.50 2.50
N PHE A 328 -23.61 15.92 2.66
CA PHE A 328 -23.06 15.65 4.00
C PHE A 328 -22.68 16.93 4.74
N ILE A 329 -22.26 17.96 4.01
CA ILE A 329 -21.94 19.28 4.55
C ILE A 329 -23.23 19.98 4.98
N GLU A 330 -24.27 19.91 4.16
CA GLU A 330 -25.58 20.49 4.50
C GLU A 330 -26.20 19.80 5.72
N PHE A 331 -26.23 18.47 5.76
CA PHE A 331 -26.79 17.71 6.87
C PHE A 331 -26.01 17.91 8.17
N SER A 332 -24.68 17.96 8.13
CA SER A 332 -23.88 18.15 9.35
C SER A 332 -24.12 19.52 10.02
N ARG A 333 -24.64 20.53 9.32
CA ARG A 333 -25.11 21.78 9.95
C ARG A 333 -26.32 21.53 10.86
N ALA A 334 -27.22 20.64 10.46
CA ALA A 334 -28.38 20.26 11.27
C ALA A 334 -27.97 19.50 12.55
N TYR A 335 -26.80 18.85 12.57
CA TYR A 335 -26.19 18.26 13.77
C TYR A 335 -25.58 19.32 14.71
N GLY A 336 -25.57 20.60 14.33
CA GLY A 336 -24.93 21.67 15.10
C GLY A 336 -23.39 21.64 15.04
N ILE A 337 -22.81 20.89 14.10
CA ILE A 337 -21.35 20.79 13.96
C ILE A 337 -20.82 22.07 13.33
N VAL A 338 -19.86 22.71 14.00
CA VAL A 338 -19.19 23.91 13.49
C VAL A 338 -18.32 23.53 12.29
N GLN A 339 -18.49 24.24 11.17
CA GLN A 339 -17.74 24.03 9.94
C GLN A 339 -16.88 25.26 9.66
N VAL A 340 -15.60 25.03 9.36
CA VAL A 340 -14.64 26.10 9.07
C VAL A 340 -13.99 25.82 7.71
N PRO A 341 -14.63 26.26 6.60
CA PRO A 341 -14.04 26.13 5.27
C PRO A 341 -12.82 27.05 5.11
N GLY A 342 -11.90 26.65 4.22
CA GLY A 342 -10.62 27.31 4.00
C GLY A 342 -9.62 27.17 5.16
N ALA A 343 -9.88 26.30 6.14
CA ALA A 343 -9.03 26.10 7.30
C ALA A 343 -8.29 24.77 7.22
N SER A 344 -6.97 24.83 7.45
CA SER A 344 -6.11 23.64 7.54
C SER A 344 -5.40 23.58 8.88
N VAL A 345 -5.04 22.36 9.27
CA VAL A 345 -4.18 22.11 10.43
C VAL A 345 -2.75 22.50 10.06
N ARG A 346 -2.13 23.30 10.92
CA ARG A 346 -0.73 23.73 10.79
C ARG A 346 0.23 22.84 11.59
N GLY A 347 -0.25 22.28 12.69
CA GLY A 347 0.51 21.40 13.55
C GLY A 347 -0.38 20.77 14.61
N VAL A 348 0.17 19.75 15.26
CA VAL A 348 -0.40 19.12 16.44
C VAL A 348 0.70 18.87 17.45
N ASP A 349 0.43 19.22 18.70
CA ASP A 349 1.27 18.91 19.85
C ASP A 349 0.52 18.08 20.90
N ILE A 350 1.26 17.49 21.83
CA ILE A 350 0.67 16.81 22.98
C ILE A 350 0.31 17.87 24.02
N ALA A 351 -0.99 18.11 24.23
CA ALA A 351 -1.45 19.07 25.25
C ALA A 351 -1.18 18.55 26.67
N ARG A 352 -1.37 17.24 26.89
CA ARG A 352 -1.05 16.57 28.15
C ARG A 352 -0.47 15.20 27.88
N ALA A 353 0.64 14.85 28.52
CA ALA A 353 1.22 13.50 28.42
C ALA A 353 0.18 12.44 28.78
N GLY A 354 -0.12 11.54 27.84
CA GLY A 354 -1.16 10.53 28.03
C GLY A 354 -2.58 11.11 28.15
N GLY A 355 -2.85 12.28 27.55
CA GLY A 355 -4.15 12.94 27.49
C GLY A 355 -4.46 13.50 26.09
N PRO A 356 -5.17 14.64 25.99
CA PRO A 356 -5.56 15.23 24.71
C PRO A 356 -4.37 15.83 23.94
N ILE A 357 -4.63 16.13 22.67
CA ILE A 357 -3.75 16.84 21.75
C ILE A 357 -4.19 18.31 21.61
N SER A 358 -3.23 19.16 21.26
CA SER A 358 -3.43 20.57 20.94
C SER A 358 -3.26 20.75 19.44
N VAL A 359 -4.30 21.20 18.75
CA VAL A 359 -4.34 21.35 17.29
C VAL A 359 -4.22 22.82 16.93
N GLN A 360 -3.13 23.20 16.28
CA GLN A 360 -2.96 24.54 15.73
C GLN A 360 -3.62 24.59 14.35
N ALA A 361 -4.69 25.36 14.21
CA ALA A 361 -5.44 25.51 12.96
C ALA A 361 -5.70 26.99 12.64
N GLY A 362 -6.01 27.29 11.38
CA GLY A 362 -6.35 28.65 10.95
C GLY A 362 -5.14 29.60 10.89
N PRO A 363 -5.36 30.94 10.88
CA PRO A 363 -4.29 31.92 10.74
C PRO A 363 -3.29 31.89 11.90
N SER A 364 -2.09 32.42 11.67
CA SER A 364 -1.06 32.50 12.71
C SER A 364 -1.53 33.36 13.89
N GLY A 365 -1.29 32.89 15.11
CA GLY A 365 -1.77 33.53 16.35
C GLY A 365 -3.17 33.10 16.82
N ALA A 366 -3.91 32.29 16.05
CA ALA A 366 -5.16 31.70 16.52
C ALA A 366 -4.93 30.76 17.73
N GLU A 367 -5.88 30.74 18.66
CA GLU A 367 -5.85 29.83 19.82
C GLU A 367 -5.89 28.37 19.38
N ALA A 368 -5.06 27.54 20.02
CA ALA A 368 -5.02 26.11 19.72
C ALA A 368 -6.26 25.39 20.26
N LEU A 369 -6.76 24.43 19.48
CA LEU A 369 -7.94 23.65 19.83
C LEU A 369 -7.52 22.38 20.56
N VAL A 370 -8.03 22.16 21.77
CA VAL A 370 -7.73 20.95 22.56
C VAL A 370 -8.79 19.89 22.31
N THR A 371 -8.37 18.69 21.94
CA THR A 371 -9.25 17.55 21.65
C THR A 371 -8.57 16.23 21.98
N GLU A 372 -9.32 15.16 22.22
CA GLU A 372 -8.73 13.83 22.40
C GLU A 372 -8.36 13.17 21.07
N ARG A 373 -9.07 13.51 19.99
CA ARG A 373 -8.80 13.00 18.64
C ARG A 373 -8.84 14.08 17.57
N LEU A 374 -7.98 13.91 16.57
CA LEU A 374 -8.02 14.61 15.30
C LEU A 374 -8.15 13.57 14.19
N LEU A 375 -9.29 13.57 13.52
CA LEU A 375 -9.52 12.76 12.33
C LEU A 375 -9.03 13.53 11.12
N VAL A 376 -8.22 12.90 10.28
CA VAL A 376 -7.64 13.54 9.10
C VAL A 376 -8.03 12.80 7.83
N CYS A 377 -8.25 13.52 6.73
CA CYS A 377 -8.45 12.94 5.42
C CYS A 377 -7.85 13.85 4.35
N GLY A 378 -6.80 13.38 3.68
CA GLY A 378 -6.11 14.09 2.61
C GLY A 378 -6.50 13.63 1.20
N GLY A 379 -7.62 12.92 1.06
CA GLY A 379 -8.06 12.34 -0.21
C GLY A 379 -7.58 10.90 -0.42
N TRP A 380 -7.60 10.44 -1.68
CA TRP A 380 -7.55 9.02 -2.02
C TRP A 380 -6.54 8.70 -3.11
N GLN A 381 -5.76 7.64 -2.89
CA GLN A 381 -4.81 7.09 -3.87
C GLN A 381 -5.22 5.64 -4.21
N PRO A 382 -5.62 5.32 -5.46
CA PRO A 382 -5.79 3.94 -5.91
C PRO A 382 -4.60 3.06 -5.47
N ASP A 383 -4.87 1.90 -4.89
CA ASP A 383 -3.80 1.02 -4.41
C ASP A 383 -3.22 0.19 -5.56
N LEU A 384 -2.27 0.79 -6.27
CA LEU A 384 -1.54 0.17 -7.39
C LEU A 384 -0.27 -0.58 -6.93
N THR A 385 -0.13 -0.86 -5.63
CA THR A 385 1.07 -1.53 -5.10
C THR A 385 1.33 -2.86 -5.81
N LEU A 386 0.31 -3.72 -5.88
CA LEU A 386 0.41 -5.02 -6.55
C LEU A 386 0.48 -4.92 -8.08
N TRP A 387 -0.11 -3.87 -8.65
CA TRP A 387 -0.01 -3.56 -10.07
C TRP A 387 1.43 -3.22 -10.47
N HIS A 388 2.12 -2.39 -9.68
CA HIS A 388 3.54 -2.08 -9.91
C HIS A 388 4.46 -3.27 -9.68
N ILE A 389 4.19 -4.09 -8.67
CA ILE A 389 4.91 -5.37 -8.48
C ILE A 389 4.79 -6.28 -9.72
N ALA A 390 3.62 -6.27 -10.36
CA ALA A 390 3.35 -7.05 -11.57
C ALA A 390 4.03 -6.48 -12.84
N GLY A 391 4.71 -5.33 -12.74
CA GLY A 391 5.31 -4.62 -13.87
C GLY A 391 4.39 -3.60 -14.54
N GLY A 392 3.21 -3.35 -13.98
CA GLY A 392 2.25 -2.38 -14.51
C GLY A 392 2.71 -0.93 -14.32
N ALA A 393 2.40 -0.07 -15.29
CA ALA A 393 2.76 1.35 -15.28
C ALA A 393 1.64 2.24 -14.69
N SER A 394 1.99 3.43 -14.22
CA SER A 394 1.02 4.46 -13.82
C SER A 394 1.46 5.83 -14.32
N HIS A 395 0.56 6.81 -14.25
CA HIS A 395 0.87 8.22 -14.47
C HIS A 395 0.20 9.08 -13.40
N TRP A 396 0.70 10.30 -13.20
CA TRP A 396 0.06 11.27 -12.33
C TRP A 396 -1.10 11.96 -13.05
N HIS A 397 -2.30 11.91 -12.46
CA HIS A 397 -3.46 12.63 -12.97
C HIS A 397 -3.57 13.99 -12.26
N ALA A 398 -3.17 15.07 -12.94
CA ALA A 398 -3.06 16.40 -12.34
C ALA A 398 -4.35 16.90 -11.70
N GLU A 399 -5.50 16.75 -12.36
CA GLU A 399 -6.80 17.25 -11.85
C GLU A 399 -7.32 16.47 -10.64
N ARG A 400 -6.98 15.17 -10.53
CA ARG A 400 -7.45 14.28 -9.47
C ARG A 400 -6.41 14.06 -8.37
N HIS A 401 -5.22 14.65 -8.53
CA HIS A 401 -4.12 14.64 -7.58
C HIS A 401 -3.75 13.25 -7.04
N ARG A 402 -3.61 12.28 -7.96
CA ARG A 402 -3.30 10.87 -7.65
C ARG A 402 -2.63 10.16 -8.82
N LEU A 403 -1.97 9.05 -8.53
CA LEU A 403 -1.49 8.11 -9.53
C LEU A 403 -2.63 7.21 -10.02
N GLU A 404 -2.70 7.00 -11.34
CA GLU A 404 -3.65 6.10 -11.99
C GLU A 404 -2.92 5.13 -12.94
N ALA A 405 -3.39 3.89 -12.99
CA ALA A 405 -2.80 2.86 -13.83
C ALA A 405 -2.91 3.20 -15.32
N VAL A 406 -1.91 2.79 -16.10
CA VAL A 406 -1.92 2.92 -17.57
C VAL A 406 -1.54 1.60 -18.23
N GLY A 407 -2.08 1.38 -19.42
CA GLY A 407 -1.86 0.17 -20.18
C GLY A 407 -2.62 -1.04 -19.61
N SER A 408 -2.20 -2.21 -20.06
CA SER A 408 -2.75 -3.50 -19.65
C SER A 408 -1.61 -4.45 -19.32
N LEU A 409 -1.89 -5.44 -18.48
CA LEU A 409 -1.01 -6.58 -18.26
C LEU A 409 -1.73 -7.82 -18.77
N ASP A 410 -0.96 -8.72 -19.39
CA ASP A 410 -1.50 -10.03 -19.72
C ASP A 410 -1.90 -10.74 -18.43
N SER A 411 -3.03 -11.46 -18.44
CA SER A 411 -3.62 -12.17 -17.30
C SER A 411 -4.01 -11.37 -16.05
N ILE A 412 -3.76 -10.05 -15.99
CA ILE A 412 -4.01 -9.23 -14.77
C ILE A 412 -4.87 -8.01 -15.09
N ALA A 413 -5.99 -7.86 -14.39
CA ALA A 413 -6.88 -6.70 -14.53
C ALA A 413 -7.13 -5.98 -13.20
N LEU A 414 -7.37 -4.67 -13.26
CA LEU A 414 -7.76 -3.86 -12.11
C LEU A 414 -9.29 -3.79 -12.02
N ALA A 415 -9.83 -3.72 -10.80
CA ALA A 415 -11.25 -3.51 -10.55
C ALA A 415 -11.51 -2.56 -9.37
N GLY A 416 -12.65 -1.88 -9.41
CA GLY A 416 -13.08 -0.99 -8.33
C GLY A 416 -12.24 0.28 -8.23
N SER A 417 -12.02 0.77 -7.01
CA SER A 417 -11.26 2.00 -6.80
C SER A 417 -9.78 1.90 -7.19
N ALA A 418 -9.23 0.69 -7.23
CA ALA A 418 -7.90 0.44 -7.81
C ALA A 418 -7.87 0.72 -9.33
N ALA A 419 -9.00 0.52 -10.02
CA ALA A 419 -9.19 0.88 -11.43
C ALA A 419 -9.65 2.33 -11.63
N GLY A 420 -9.75 3.13 -10.57
CA GLY A 420 -10.18 4.52 -10.61
C GLY A 420 -11.68 4.76 -10.39
N CYS A 421 -12.49 3.71 -10.18
CA CYS A 421 -13.93 3.86 -9.90
C CYS A 421 -14.18 4.29 -8.44
N MET A 422 -14.94 5.37 -8.24
CA MET A 422 -15.13 5.97 -6.92
C MET A 422 -16.48 5.62 -6.27
N THR A 423 -17.50 5.29 -7.06
CA THR A 423 -18.85 4.96 -6.54
C THR A 423 -19.03 3.46 -6.28
N ARG A 424 -20.01 3.08 -5.45
CA ARG A 424 -20.35 1.66 -5.23
C ARG A 424 -20.82 1.02 -6.54
N GLN A 425 -21.71 1.66 -7.27
CA GLN A 425 -22.16 1.20 -8.59
C GLN A 425 -20.99 1.00 -9.57
N GLY A 426 -20.11 1.99 -9.72
CA GLY A 426 -18.95 1.91 -10.59
C GLY A 426 -18.01 0.78 -10.17
N CYS A 427 -17.79 0.60 -8.87
CA CYS A 427 -16.98 -0.50 -8.35
C CYS A 427 -17.55 -1.88 -8.67
N ILE A 428 -18.87 -2.06 -8.53
CA ILE A 428 -19.56 -3.31 -8.87
C ILE A 428 -19.44 -3.59 -10.38
N GLY A 429 -19.73 -2.57 -11.21
CA GLY A 429 -19.62 -2.68 -12.68
C GLY A 429 -18.20 -3.00 -13.15
N SER A 430 -17.21 -2.33 -12.58
CA SER A 430 -15.78 -2.56 -12.86
C SER A 430 -15.33 -3.97 -12.49
N GLY A 431 -15.84 -4.55 -11.40
CA GLY A 431 -15.56 -5.95 -11.05
C GLY A 431 -16.00 -6.93 -12.14
N VAL A 432 -17.19 -6.73 -12.70
CA VAL A 432 -17.71 -7.56 -13.81
C VAL A 432 -16.92 -7.32 -15.09
N ASP A 433 -16.59 -6.06 -15.41
CA ASP A 433 -15.82 -5.70 -16.60
C ASP A 433 -14.40 -6.28 -16.57
N ALA A 434 -13.72 -6.28 -15.43
CA ALA A 434 -12.39 -6.87 -15.27
C ALA A 434 -12.36 -8.35 -15.65
N VAL A 435 -13.36 -9.13 -15.23
CA VAL A 435 -13.49 -10.55 -15.61
C VAL A 435 -13.73 -10.69 -17.12
N ASN A 436 -14.62 -9.88 -17.71
CA ASN A 436 -14.86 -9.94 -19.15
C ASN A 436 -13.61 -9.57 -19.95
N ALA A 437 -12.84 -8.58 -19.52
CA ALA A 437 -11.59 -8.17 -20.14
C ALA A 437 -10.57 -9.30 -20.14
N LEU A 438 -10.37 -9.98 -19.00
CA LEU A 438 -9.42 -11.10 -18.88
C LEU A 438 -9.79 -12.30 -19.74
N LEU A 439 -11.09 -12.52 -19.96
CA LEU A 439 -11.59 -13.66 -20.73
C LEU A 439 -11.86 -13.33 -22.21
N GLY A 440 -11.45 -12.15 -22.68
CA GLY A 440 -11.68 -11.72 -24.07
C GLY A 440 -13.16 -11.62 -24.46
N ARG A 441 -14.05 -11.38 -23.49
CA ARG A 441 -15.50 -11.31 -23.70
C ARG A 441 -15.95 -9.89 -24.05
N ALA A 442 -17.14 -9.77 -24.63
CA ALA A 442 -17.77 -8.48 -24.88
C ALA A 442 -17.87 -7.64 -23.60
N ARG A 443 -17.34 -6.42 -23.65
CA ARG A 443 -17.29 -5.49 -22.52
C ARG A 443 -18.42 -4.47 -22.60
N LYS A 444 -18.86 -3.98 -21.45
CA LYS A 444 -19.80 -2.87 -21.34
C LYS A 444 -19.07 -1.71 -20.66
N PRO A 445 -19.25 -0.46 -21.12
CA PRO A 445 -18.70 0.69 -20.41
C PRO A 445 -19.12 0.69 -18.95
N VAL A 446 -18.16 0.86 -18.04
CA VAL A 446 -18.44 1.00 -16.62
C VAL A 446 -18.98 2.41 -16.39
N VAL A 447 -20.19 2.49 -15.85
CA VAL A 447 -20.80 3.76 -15.43
C VAL A 447 -20.43 4.00 -13.98
N ASP A 448 -19.69 5.07 -13.71
CA ASP A 448 -19.28 5.51 -12.38
C ASP A 448 -19.87 6.90 -12.12
N PRO A 449 -21.16 7.00 -11.73
CA PRO A 449 -21.86 8.26 -11.61
C PRO A 449 -21.44 8.97 -10.31
N VAL A 450 -20.25 9.58 -10.32
CA VAL A 450 -19.86 10.51 -9.26
C VAL A 450 -20.92 11.62 -9.22
N ILE A 451 -21.41 11.96 -8.03
CA ILE A 451 -22.47 12.98 -7.86
C ILE A 451 -22.07 14.25 -8.61
N ASP A 452 -23.04 14.87 -9.28
CA ASP A 452 -22.85 16.03 -10.14
C ASP A 452 -21.94 17.07 -9.45
N PRO A 453 -20.81 17.47 -10.08
CA PRO A 453 -19.94 18.52 -9.57
C PRO A 453 -20.67 19.83 -9.22
N LEU A 454 -21.87 20.05 -9.77
CA LEU A 454 -22.77 21.15 -9.40
C LEU A 454 -23.23 21.08 -7.94
N TYR A 455 -23.47 19.87 -7.41
CA TYR A 455 -23.97 19.65 -6.04
C TYR A 455 -22.89 19.15 -5.08
N GLU A 456 -21.84 18.49 -5.59
CA GLU A 456 -20.71 18.04 -4.79
C GLU A 456 -19.39 18.63 -5.27
N SER A 457 -18.74 19.38 -4.38
CA SER A 457 -17.38 19.84 -4.61
C SER A 457 -16.43 18.63 -4.68
N PRO A 458 -15.49 18.61 -5.65
CA PRO A 458 -14.49 17.55 -5.71
C PRO A 458 -13.61 17.55 -4.45
N ASP A 459 -12.98 16.41 -4.21
CA ASP A 459 -11.91 16.31 -3.23
C ASP A 459 -10.75 17.22 -3.65
N ALA A 460 -10.17 17.92 -2.68
CA ALA A 460 -8.97 18.73 -2.89
C ALA A 460 -7.70 17.95 -2.54
N PRO A 461 -6.52 18.41 -3.02
CA PRO A 461 -5.24 17.86 -2.59
C PRO A 461 -5.11 17.82 -1.06
N PRO A 462 -4.30 16.90 -0.51
CA PRO A 462 -3.99 16.92 0.90
C PRO A 462 -3.44 18.28 1.32
N SER A 463 -3.90 18.81 2.45
CA SER A 463 -3.32 20.03 2.99
C SER A 463 -1.89 19.79 3.46
N ILE A 464 -1.03 20.77 3.19
CA ILE A 464 0.39 20.75 3.56
C ILE A 464 0.69 21.96 4.42
N ALA A 465 1.24 21.71 5.60
CA ALA A 465 1.72 22.74 6.50
C ALA A 465 3.05 22.32 7.11
N LEU A 466 4.15 22.83 6.55
CA LEU A 466 5.49 22.61 7.07
C LEU A 466 5.96 23.84 7.83
N SER A 467 6.43 23.63 9.06
CA SER A 467 7.06 24.69 9.87
C SER A 467 8.54 24.40 10.09
N ALA A 468 9.36 25.45 10.11
CA ALA A 468 10.80 25.38 10.34
C ALA A 468 11.19 25.31 11.83
N ASP A 469 10.24 25.63 12.71
CA ASP A 469 10.45 25.69 14.17
C ASP A 469 10.28 24.29 14.81
N ASP A 470 10.73 24.11 16.05
CA ASP A 470 10.85 22.86 16.84
C ASP A 470 9.52 22.07 17.05
N ALA A 471 8.83 21.75 15.97
CA ALA A 471 7.56 21.04 15.94
C ALA A 471 7.80 19.53 15.77
N ALA A 472 6.81 18.73 16.18
CA ALA A 472 6.81 17.30 15.92
C ALA A 472 7.03 17.01 14.41
N PRO A 473 7.69 15.89 14.05
CA PRO A 473 7.93 15.54 12.65
C PRO A 473 6.63 15.44 11.84
N ALA A 474 6.70 15.87 10.58
CA ALA A 474 5.66 15.65 9.58
C ALA A 474 6.04 14.43 8.71
N PHE A 475 5.14 13.46 8.60
CA PHE A 475 5.35 12.25 7.81
C PHE A 475 4.59 12.31 6.49
N LEU A 476 5.12 11.65 5.45
CA LEU A 476 4.49 11.60 4.13
C LEU A 476 3.26 10.70 4.10
N ASP A 477 3.26 9.65 4.92
CA ASP A 477 2.17 8.67 5.01
C ASP A 477 2.03 8.06 6.41
N GLY A 478 0.88 7.44 6.66
CA GLY A 478 0.52 6.76 7.91
C GLY A 478 1.09 5.36 8.07
N GLY A 479 1.76 4.84 7.04
CA GLY A 479 2.32 3.48 6.98
C GLY A 479 3.54 3.25 7.87
N ARG A 480 4.32 2.22 7.55
CA ARG A 480 5.47 1.76 8.37
C ARG A 480 6.81 2.35 7.93
N GLU A 481 6.83 3.02 6.79
CA GLU A 481 8.04 3.49 6.10
C GLU A 481 8.65 4.73 6.79
N LEU A 482 7.89 5.40 7.67
CA LEU A 482 8.31 6.53 8.52
C LEU A 482 9.05 7.65 7.75
N LEU A 483 8.72 7.83 6.47
CA LEU A 483 9.28 8.88 5.63
C LEU A 483 8.76 10.24 6.05
N ARG A 484 9.68 11.21 6.16
CA ARG A 484 9.40 12.56 6.66
C ARG A 484 9.43 13.57 5.53
N ALA A 485 8.56 14.57 5.62
CA ALA A 485 8.66 15.75 4.79
C ALA A 485 9.96 16.52 5.14
N PRO A 486 10.67 17.08 4.16
CA PRO A 486 11.83 17.91 4.43
C PRO A 486 11.39 19.20 5.12
N LEU A 487 12.13 19.61 6.16
CA LEU A 487 11.86 20.85 6.87
C LEU A 487 12.45 22.04 6.09
N PRO A 488 11.71 23.15 5.91
CA PRO A 488 12.27 24.38 5.39
C PRO A 488 13.36 24.89 6.36
N ARG A 489 14.64 24.96 5.96
CA ARG A 489 15.70 25.53 6.83
C ARG A 489 15.71 27.06 6.75
N ARG A 490 15.57 27.74 7.89
CA ARG A 490 15.98 29.17 8.01
C ARG A 490 17.51 29.24 8.05
N ARG A 491 18.14 29.79 7.01
CA ARG A 491 19.59 30.07 7.00
C ARG A 491 19.91 31.12 8.07
N ARG A 492 20.71 30.76 9.09
CA ARG A 492 21.22 31.71 10.09
C ARG A 492 22.64 32.14 9.70
N TRP A 493 23.03 33.37 10.03
CA TRP A 493 24.39 33.88 9.76
C TRP A 493 25.50 33.01 10.38
N THR A 494 25.20 32.31 11.47
CA THR A 494 26.09 31.35 12.13
C THR A 494 26.33 30.06 11.34
N ASP A 495 25.49 29.74 10.35
CA ASP A 495 25.64 28.54 9.53
C ASP A 495 26.87 28.62 8.60
N ILE A 496 27.44 29.81 8.39
CA ILE A 496 28.66 30.05 7.60
C ILE A 496 29.90 29.45 8.30
N PHE A 497 29.90 29.40 9.63
CA PHE A 497 31.02 28.94 10.45
C PHE A 497 30.90 27.46 10.87
N ARG A 498 29.75 26.83 10.62
CA ARG A 498 29.46 25.46 11.08
C ARG A 498 29.66 24.47 9.93
N ARG A 499 30.85 23.84 9.88
CA ARG A 499 31.14 22.70 9.02
C ARG A 499 30.53 21.43 9.63
N GLU A 500 29.20 21.30 9.65
CA GLU A 500 28.53 20.09 10.13
C GLU A 500 27.61 19.44 9.09
N LYS A 501 27.90 18.16 8.83
CA LYS A 501 27.09 17.18 8.09
C LYS A 501 25.82 16.86 8.89
N THR A 502 24.67 17.44 8.56
CA THR A 502 23.34 16.84 8.81
C THR A 502 22.26 17.65 8.10
N ALA A 503 21.99 17.31 6.83
CA ALA A 503 20.73 17.63 6.19
C ALA A 503 19.68 16.65 6.77
N ASN A 504 18.81 17.13 7.66
CA ASN A 504 17.84 16.29 8.38
C ASN A 504 16.53 16.11 7.58
N GLY A 505 16.61 15.75 6.30
CA GLY A 505 15.48 15.49 5.40
C GLY A 505 15.93 15.04 4.02
N LEU A 506 15.06 14.33 3.28
CA LEU A 506 15.32 13.93 1.89
C LEU A 506 15.30 15.16 0.98
N ALA A 507 16.32 15.33 0.13
CA ALA A 507 16.30 16.40 -0.89
C ALA A 507 15.46 15.98 -2.09
N ALA A 508 15.43 14.68 -2.38
CA ALA A 508 14.53 14.05 -3.34
C ALA A 508 14.02 12.72 -2.78
N LEU A 509 12.81 12.31 -3.16
CA LEU A 509 12.23 11.04 -2.68
C LEU A 509 13.02 9.82 -3.17
N SER A 510 13.71 9.95 -4.31
CA SER A 510 14.62 8.92 -4.85
C SER A 510 15.80 8.60 -3.94
N GLU A 511 16.18 9.49 -3.03
CA GLU A 511 17.26 9.27 -2.07
C GLU A 511 16.84 8.41 -0.87
N ALA A 512 15.54 8.09 -0.74
CA ALA A 512 15.05 7.26 0.37
C ALA A 512 15.79 5.90 0.36
N PRO A 513 16.37 5.44 1.48
CA PRO A 513 17.09 4.16 1.51
C PRO A 513 16.15 2.94 1.49
N GLN A 514 14.86 3.12 1.79
CA GLN A 514 13.84 2.08 1.81
C GLN A 514 12.92 2.09 0.56
N PRO A 515 12.21 0.99 0.29
CA PRO A 515 11.08 1.00 -0.65
C PRO A 515 10.01 2.01 -0.24
N LEU A 516 9.31 2.54 -1.23
CA LEU A 516 8.24 3.52 -1.05
C LEU A 516 6.88 2.84 -1.01
N THR A 517 5.92 3.44 -0.33
CA THR A 517 4.50 3.19 -0.60
C THR A 517 4.02 4.06 -1.75
N ILE A 518 2.89 3.71 -2.34
CA ILE A 518 2.27 4.56 -3.37
C ILE A 518 1.83 5.92 -2.79
N CYS A 519 1.45 5.97 -1.52
CA CYS A 519 1.11 7.22 -0.82
C CYS A 519 2.35 8.09 -0.60
N ASP A 520 3.53 7.50 -0.33
CA ASP A 520 4.78 8.25 -0.24
C ASP A 520 5.14 8.92 -1.57
N VAL A 521 4.94 8.24 -2.70
CA VAL A 521 5.16 8.81 -4.03
C VAL A 521 4.21 9.99 -4.27
N ALA A 522 2.91 9.81 -4.00
CA ALA A 522 1.92 10.87 -4.14
C ALA A 522 2.22 12.07 -3.22
N GLY A 523 2.59 11.82 -1.96
CA GLY A 523 3.03 12.86 -1.02
C GLY A 523 4.31 13.56 -1.47
N GLY A 524 5.23 12.83 -2.11
CA GLY A 524 6.41 13.39 -2.74
C GLY A 524 6.10 14.31 -3.92
N VAL A 525 5.10 13.98 -4.74
CA VAL A 525 4.64 14.88 -5.81
C VAL A 525 4.06 16.16 -5.24
N ASP A 526 3.18 16.05 -4.24
CA ASP A 526 2.54 17.22 -3.63
C ASP A 526 3.52 18.14 -2.90
N LEU A 527 4.63 17.59 -2.39
CA LEU A 527 5.74 18.35 -1.81
C LEU A 527 6.77 18.85 -2.84
N GLY A 528 6.63 18.50 -4.12
CA GLY A 528 7.60 18.84 -5.16
C GLY A 528 8.93 18.05 -5.09
N LEU A 529 8.97 16.94 -4.35
CA LEU A 529 10.12 16.04 -4.26
C LEU A 529 10.22 15.07 -5.45
N VAL A 530 9.12 14.91 -6.17
CA VAL A 530 9.02 14.11 -7.40
C VAL A 530 8.24 14.92 -8.44
N PRO A 531 8.80 15.20 -9.63
CA PRO A 531 8.03 15.83 -10.69
C PRO A 531 6.82 14.97 -11.07
N PRO A 532 5.63 15.56 -11.32
CA PRO A 532 4.42 14.80 -11.70
C PRO A 532 4.64 13.81 -12.85
N GLY A 533 5.38 14.21 -13.89
CA GLY A 533 5.69 13.35 -15.04
C GLY A 533 6.62 12.17 -14.73
N ALA A 534 7.38 12.24 -13.63
CA ALA A 534 8.26 11.16 -13.19
C ALA A 534 7.60 10.25 -12.14
N ALA A 535 6.44 10.63 -11.60
CA ALA A 535 5.80 9.93 -10.49
C ALA A 535 5.49 8.47 -10.80
N GLY A 536 5.03 8.18 -12.03
CA GLY A 536 4.76 6.82 -12.50
C GLY A 536 6.00 5.94 -12.56
N ILE A 537 7.11 6.49 -13.06
CA ILE A 537 8.42 5.80 -13.13
C ILE A 537 8.93 5.50 -11.73
N VAL A 538 8.91 6.51 -10.84
CA VAL A 538 9.31 6.32 -9.44
C VAL A 538 8.43 5.28 -8.76
N ALA A 539 7.13 5.29 -9.01
CA ALA A 539 6.22 4.29 -8.45
C ALA A 539 6.57 2.88 -8.94
N GLN A 540 6.80 2.70 -10.23
CA GLN A 540 7.17 1.41 -10.82
C GLN A 540 8.52 0.88 -10.29
N GLU A 541 9.51 1.76 -10.09
CA GLU A 541 10.85 1.36 -9.65
C GLU A 541 10.99 1.18 -8.14
N ARG A 542 10.14 1.83 -7.34
CA ARG A 542 10.36 1.96 -5.89
C ARG A 542 9.22 1.45 -5.03
N VAL A 543 8.03 1.25 -5.57
CA VAL A 543 6.90 0.72 -4.81
C VAL A 543 7.02 -0.79 -4.64
N ALA A 544 7.14 -1.21 -3.39
CA ALA A 544 7.02 -2.60 -2.93
C ALA A 544 7.81 -3.66 -3.74
N LEU A 545 9.11 -3.46 -3.93
CA LEU A 545 10.04 -4.41 -4.55
C LEU A 545 10.10 -5.76 -3.82
N ILE A 546 9.24 -6.72 -4.20
CA ILE A 546 9.30 -8.10 -3.73
C ILE A 546 9.35 -9.01 -4.95
N ALA A 547 10.56 -9.43 -5.31
CA ALA A 547 10.76 -10.38 -6.40
C ALA A 547 10.26 -11.77 -5.96
N LEU A 548 9.23 -12.29 -6.63
CA LEU A 548 8.94 -13.72 -6.58
C LEU A 548 9.94 -14.42 -7.49
N VAL A 549 11.02 -14.93 -6.90
CA VAL A 549 11.91 -15.87 -7.57
C VAL A 549 11.05 -17.07 -7.95
N ALA A 550 10.98 -17.41 -9.24
CA ALA A 550 10.38 -18.67 -9.64
C ALA A 550 11.15 -19.79 -8.92
N PRO A 551 10.50 -20.76 -8.26
CA PRO A 551 11.23 -21.96 -7.87
C PRO A 551 11.90 -22.48 -9.13
N ALA A 552 13.18 -22.84 -9.03
CA ALA A 552 13.88 -23.53 -10.09
C ALA A 552 13.01 -24.75 -10.44
N SER A 553 12.27 -24.64 -11.53
CA SER A 553 11.56 -25.78 -12.08
C SER A 553 12.66 -26.76 -12.43
N SER A 554 12.60 -27.94 -11.80
CA SER A 554 13.27 -29.13 -12.29
C SER A 554 13.13 -29.15 -13.81
N PRO A 555 14.21 -29.43 -14.57
CA PRO A 555 14.20 -29.32 -16.01
C PRO A 555 13.39 -30.48 -16.60
N GLU A 556 12.07 -30.39 -16.55
CA GLU A 556 11.25 -30.95 -17.62
C GLU A 556 11.30 -29.94 -18.75
N ALA A 557 11.95 -30.38 -19.83
CA ALA A 557 12.20 -29.62 -21.03
C ALA A 557 10.90 -29.08 -21.63
N MET A 558 10.52 -27.86 -21.22
CA MET A 558 9.92 -26.94 -22.17
C MET A 558 11.07 -26.35 -22.98
N GLU A 559 11.37 -26.98 -24.13
CA GLU A 559 11.96 -26.28 -25.27
C GLU A 559 11.12 -25.03 -25.52
N HIS A 560 11.53 -23.92 -24.90
CA HIS A 560 11.11 -22.61 -25.35
C HIS A 560 11.91 -22.34 -26.61
N ASP A 561 11.31 -22.62 -27.75
CA ASP A 561 11.73 -22.01 -29.00
C ASP A 561 11.81 -20.48 -28.78
N LEU A 562 13.00 -19.96 -29.02
CA LEU A 562 13.29 -18.54 -28.94
C LEU A 562 12.47 -17.80 -30.02
N PRO A 563 11.92 -16.60 -29.74
CA PRO A 563 11.31 -15.80 -30.78
C PRO A 563 12.36 -15.53 -31.89
N ALA A 564 11.95 -15.71 -33.14
CA ALA A 564 12.84 -15.64 -34.32
C ALA A 564 13.49 -14.26 -34.53
N ALA A 565 13.04 -13.21 -33.82
CA ALA A 565 13.57 -11.86 -33.89
C ALA A 565 13.67 -11.22 -32.49
N VAL A 566 14.76 -10.49 -32.24
CA VAL A 566 14.92 -9.63 -31.05
C VAL A 566 14.83 -8.18 -31.52
N GLU A 567 13.89 -7.42 -30.95
CA GLU A 567 13.76 -5.99 -31.24
C GLU A 567 14.94 -5.20 -30.68
N ILE A 568 15.51 -4.32 -31.50
CA ILE A 568 16.60 -3.41 -31.10
C ILE A 568 15.96 -2.10 -30.61
N PRO A 569 16.22 -1.67 -29.35
CA PRO A 569 15.71 -0.40 -28.85
C PRO A 569 16.11 0.78 -29.72
N ASP A 570 15.19 1.73 -29.95
CA ASP A 570 15.40 2.87 -30.85
C ASP A 570 16.66 3.69 -30.54
N TYR A 571 17.00 3.85 -29.25
CA TYR A 571 18.18 4.60 -28.80
C TYR A 571 19.53 3.90 -29.09
N LEU A 572 19.51 2.63 -29.53
CA LEU A 572 20.69 1.89 -29.99
C LEU A 572 20.80 1.83 -31.51
N ARG A 573 19.77 2.28 -32.25
CA ARG A 573 19.74 2.24 -33.71
C ARG A 573 20.93 3.02 -34.28
N GLY A 574 21.72 2.37 -35.14
CA GLY A 574 22.91 2.95 -35.78
C GLY A 574 24.15 3.09 -34.89
N ARG A 575 24.06 2.86 -33.57
CA ARG A 575 25.18 3.02 -32.62
C ARG A 575 26.39 2.13 -32.97
N PHE A 576 26.14 0.91 -33.45
CA PHE A 576 27.17 -0.06 -33.81
C PHE A 576 27.25 -0.29 -35.34
N GLY A 577 26.83 0.71 -36.12
CA GLY A 577 26.73 0.64 -37.58
C GLY A 577 25.36 0.15 -38.07
N ALA A 578 25.08 0.39 -39.35
CA ALA A 578 23.82 -0.01 -40.00
C ALA A 578 23.68 -1.54 -40.12
N GLU A 579 24.79 -2.26 -40.21
CA GLU A 579 24.87 -3.72 -40.39
C GLU A 579 25.09 -4.47 -39.07
N ALA A 580 24.77 -3.86 -37.93
CA ALA A 580 24.98 -4.49 -36.62
C ALA A 580 24.23 -5.82 -36.50
N LYS A 581 24.88 -6.82 -35.90
CA LYS A 581 24.37 -8.19 -35.79
C LYS A 581 23.98 -8.53 -34.36
N LEU A 582 23.02 -9.44 -34.24
CA LEU A 582 22.69 -10.07 -32.97
C LEU A 582 23.56 -11.32 -32.81
N VAL A 583 24.23 -11.42 -31.67
CA VAL A 583 25.10 -12.54 -31.35
C VAL A 583 24.82 -13.05 -29.95
N ARG A 584 25.16 -14.32 -29.71
CA ARG A 584 25.20 -14.90 -28.38
C ARG A 584 26.58 -14.66 -27.77
N ILE A 585 26.61 -14.21 -26.53
CA ILE A 585 27.82 -13.95 -25.76
C ILE A 585 27.86 -14.93 -24.60
N VAL A 586 28.91 -15.73 -24.55
CA VAL A 586 29.11 -16.71 -23.49
C VAL A 586 30.31 -16.27 -22.65
N PRO A 587 30.13 -15.92 -21.36
CA PRO A 587 31.24 -15.58 -20.49
C PRO A 587 32.10 -16.81 -20.19
N ASP A 588 33.42 -16.62 -20.08
CA ASP A 588 34.37 -17.72 -19.79
C ASP A 588 34.23 -18.25 -18.35
N THR A 589 33.47 -17.54 -17.52
CA THR A 589 33.17 -17.90 -16.13
C THR A 589 31.66 -17.96 -15.99
N ALA A 590 31.15 -18.96 -15.28
CA ALA A 590 29.71 -19.13 -15.05
C ALA A 590 29.16 -17.96 -14.24
N ARG A 591 28.58 -16.97 -14.94
CA ARG A 591 27.91 -15.80 -14.38
C ARG A 591 26.95 -15.21 -15.40
N GLN A 592 25.92 -14.55 -14.90
CA GLN A 592 24.97 -13.86 -15.75
C GLN A 592 25.50 -12.45 -16.10
N LEU A 593 25.45 -12.10 -17.39
CA LEU A 593 25.83 -10.76 -17.87
C LEU A 593 24.63 -9.80 -17.81
N SER A 594 24.82 -8.60 -17.26
CA SER A 594 23.75 -7.60 -17.15
C SER A 594 23.41 -6.97 -18.50
N SER A 595 22.12 -6.67 -18.71
CA SER A 595 21.69 -5.83 -19.84
C SER A 595 22.33 -4.43 -19.75
N GLY A 596 22.70 -3.87 -20.90
CA GLY A 596 23.41 -2.60 -21.00
C GLY A 596 24.92 -2.69 -20.82
N ALA A 597 25.47 -3.85 -20.44
CA ALA A 597 26.91 -4.04 -20.35
C ALA A 597 27.59 -3.91 -21.72
N LEU A 598 28.69 -3.17 -21.79
CA LEU A 598 29.37 -2.84 -23.05
C LEU A 598 30.42 -3.88 -23.40
N LEU A 599 30.51 -4.22 -24.69
CA LEU A 599 31.49 -5.15 -25.24
C LEU A 599 32.68 -4.41 -25.84
N TYR A 600 33.88 -4.93 -25.60
CA TYR A 600 35.13 -4.39 -26.09
C TYR A 600 35.99 -5.50 -26.71
N ARG A 601 36.80 -5.14 -27.72
CA ARG A 601 37.78 -6.09 -28.32
C ARG A 601 38.91 -6.46 -27.36
N ARG A 602 39.21 -5.61 -26.38
CA ARG A 602 40.28 -5.81 -25.40
C ARG A 602 39.85 -5.26 -24.03
N SER A 603 40.38 -5.84 -22.96
CA SER A 603 39.99 -5.52 -21.58
C SER A 603 40.53 -4.18 -21.04
N ASP A 604 41.57 -3.65 -21.67
CA ASP A 604 42.22 -2.36 -21.36
C ASP A 604 41.41 -1.16 -21.86
N ILE A 605 40.53 -1.35 -22.85
CA ILE A 605 39.61 -0.33 -23.34
C ILE A 605 38.43 -0.20 -22.36
N SER A 606 38.10 1.03 -21.97
CA SER A 606 37.03 1.32 -21.00
C SER A 606 36.20 2.55 -21.34
N ARG A 607 36.53 3.28 -22.42
CA ARG A 607 35.75 4.44 -22.87
C ARG A 607 34.45 3.94 -23.52
N PRO A 608 33.27 4.41 -23.10
CA PRO A 608 31.98 3.92 -23.63
C PRO A 608 31.77 4.08 -25.15
N LEU A 609 32.46 5.03 -25.78
CA LEU A 609 32.39 5.27 -27.23
C LEU A 609 33.19 4.26 -28.05
N ASP A 610 34.18 3.59 -27.44
CA ASP A 610 35.03 2.60 -28.09
C ASP A 610 34.44 1.17 -27.98
N ALA A 611 33.21 1.05 -27.46
CA ALA A 611 32.52 -0.23 -27.34
C ALA A 611 32.09 -0.75 -28.72
N VAL A 612 32.33 -2.03 -28.97
CA VAL A 612 31.94 -2.70 -30.22
C VAL A 612 30.54 -3.32 -30.16
N GLY A 613 29.94 -3.39 -28.97
CA GLY A 613 28.58 -3.88 -28.80
C GLY A 613 28.00 -3.63 -27.42
N VAL A 614 26.76 -4.07 -27.20
CA VAL A 614 26.05 -3.98 -25.93
C VAL A 614 25.21 -5.24 -25.69
N ILE A 615 25.16 -5.70 -24.44
CA ILE A 615 24.25 -6.77 -24.01
C ILE A 615 22.82 -6.24 -24.03
N LEU A 616 21.93 -6.86 -24.80
CA LEU A 616 20.51 -6.52 -24.84
C LEU A 616 19.74 -7.22 -23.71
N ARG A 617 19.99 -8.52 -23.53
CA ARG A 617 19.35 -9.32 -22.48
C ARG A 617 20.19 -10.53 -22.08
N PRO A 618 20.15 -10.96 -20.80
CA PRO A 618 20.70 -12.25 -20.40
C PRO A 618 19.88 -13.42 -20.96
N LEU A 619 20.54 -14.56 -21.19
CA LEU A 619 19.94 -15.80 -21.69
C LEU A 619 20.62 -17.01 -21.03
N GLY A 620 20.11 -17.46 -19.88
CA GLY A 620 20.74 -18.52 -19.10
C GLY A 620 22.17 -18.16 -18.69
N GLU A 621 23.14 -19.01 -19.00
CA GLU A 621 24.57 -18.75 -18.81
C GLU A 621 25.19 -17.87 -19.91
N ALA A 622 24.42 -17.51 -20.94
CA ALA A 622 24.84 -16.64 -22.03
C ALA A 622 24.06 -15.31 -21.98
N ALA A 623 24.26 -14.47 -22.98
CA ALA A 623 23.48 -13.27 -23.22
C ALA A 623 23.35 -13.00 -24.72
N ILE A 624 22.30 -12.25 -25.11
CA ILE A 624 22.17 -11.74 -26.47
C ILE A 624 22.73 -10.32 -26.50
N ALA A 625 23.62 -10.06 -27.45
CA ALA A 625 24.23 -8.75 -27.67
C ALA A 625 23.96 -8.23 -29.08
N LEU A 626 23.85 -6.91 -29.20
CA LEU A 626 23.98 -6.21 -30.46
C LEU A 626 25.44 -5.79 -30.63
N ILE A 627 26.07 -6.17 -31.72
CA ILE A 627 27.50 -5.95 -31.97
C ILE A 627 27.73 -5.44 -33.40
N ALA A 628 28.77 -4.62 -33.58
CA ALA A 628 29.20 -4.15 -34.89
C ALA A 628 29.57 -5.32 -35.81
N ALA A 629 29.20 -5.22 -37.10
CA ALA A 629 29.32 -6.30 -38.09
C ALA A 629 30.75 -6.85 -38.21
N ASP A 630 31.75 -5.97 -38.14
CA ASP A 630 33.17 -6.29 -38.25
C ASP A 630 33.74 -6.98 -37.00
N ALA A 631 33.04 -6.88 -35.87
CA ALA A 631 33.36 -7.55 -34.61
C ALA A 631 32.54 -8.83 -34.37
N ALA A 632 31.54 -9.12 -35.20
CA ALA A 632 30.61 -10.25 -35.06
C ALA A 632 31.17 -11.58 -35.60
N GLN A 633 32.35 -12.01 -35.13
CA GLN A 633 33.00 -13.26 -35.55
C GLN A 633 32.88 -14.34 -34.47
N ALA A 634 32.42 -15.55 -34.86
CA ALA A 634 32.35 -16.69 -33.94
C ALA A 634 33.72 -17.02 -33.34
N GLY A 635 33.75 -17.31 -32.04
CA GLY A 635 34.96 -17.66 -31.30
C GLY A 635 35.88 -16.49 -30.97
N LEU A 636 35.56 -15.26 -31.40
CA LEU A 636 36.38 -14.10 -31.10
C LEU A 636 36.28 -13.75 -29.60
N PRO A 637 37.40 -13.63 -28.87
CA PRO A 637 37.39 -13.20 -27.48
C PRO A 637 36.98 -11.72 -27.41
N VAL A 638 36.09 -11.43 -26.47
CA VAL A 638 35.62 -10.08 -26.14
C VAL A 638 35.68 -9.88 -24.64
N SER A 639 35.84 -8.62 -24.24
CA SER A 639 35.74 -8.21 -22.84
C SER A 639 34.40 -7.50 -22.65
N VAL A 640 33.52 -8.05 -21.82
CA VAL A 640 32.28 -7.41 -21.39
C VAL A 640 32.58 -6.59 -20.14
N ARG A 641 32.27 -5.29 -20.13
CA ARG A 641 32.33 -4.46 -18.93
C ARG A 641 30.98 -4.52 -18.23
N ASP A 642 30.90 -5.33 -17.19
CA ASP A 642 29.71 -5.47 -16.37
C ASP A 642 30.03 -5.05 -14.93
N GLN A 643 29.18 -4.21 -14.35
CA GLN A 643 29.37 -3.61 -13.02
C GLN A 643 30.79 -3.03 -12.81
N GLY A 644 31.35 -2.42 -13.85
CA GLY A 644 32.68 -1.81 -13.85
C GLY A 644 33.86 -2.78 -13.99
N ARG A 645 33.63 -4.10 -14.01
CA ARG A 645 34.68 -5.13 -14.12
C ARG A 645 34.75 -5.70 -15.54
N PRO A 646 35.96 -5.93 -16.10
CA PRO A 646 36.10 -6.63 -17.38
C PRO A 646 35.85 -8.13 -17.19
N ILE A 647 35.11 -8.71 -18.13
CA ILE A 647 34.68 -10.10 -18.17
C ILE A 647 35.10 -10.69 -19.49
N ALA A 648 36.01 -11.66 -19.48
CA ALA A 648 36.31 -12.42 -20.68
C ALA A 648 35.07 -13.24 -21.09
N ALA A 649 34.72 -13.14 -22.37
CA ALA A 649 33.62 -13.83 -22.99
C ALA A 649 33.95 -14.13 -24.45
N ARG A 650 33.20 -15.03 -25.06
CA ARG A 650 33.33 -15.41 -26.47
C ARG A 650 32.03 -15.17 -27.21
N ILE A 651 32.16 -14.85 -28.49
CA ILE A 651 31.03 -14.66 -29.39
C ILE A 651 30.64 -16.00 -30.01
N GLU A 652 29.35 -16.30 -30.00
CA GLU A 652 28.75 -17.41 -30.74
C GLU A 652 27.69 -16.82 -31.67
N ILE A 653 27.76 -17.19 -32.95
CA ILE A 653 26.83 -16.64 -33.96
C ILE A 653 25.44 -17.22 -33.70
N TRP A 654 24.46 -16.33 -33.64
CA TRP A 654 23.05 -16.67 -33.49
C TRP A 654 22.38 -16.52 -34.86
N GLU A 655 21.71 -17.56 -35.36
CA GLU A 655 21.03 -17.57 -36.68
C GLU A 655 19.61 -16.95 -36.66
N GLY A 656 19.28 -16.15 -35.62
CA GLY A 656 18.02 -15.39 -35.59
C GLY A 656 18.15 -14.06 -36.32
N GLY A 657 17.28 -13.81 -37.31
CA GLY A 657 17.33 -12.62 -38.16
C GLY A 657 17.00 -11.32 -37.40
N VAL A 658 17.52 -10.20 -37.92
CA VAL A 658 17.12 -8.85 -37.47
C VAL A 658 15.77 -8.52 -38.10
N GLY A 659 14.72 -8.35 -37.29
CA GLY A 659 13.43 -7.87 -37.77
C GLY A 659 13.55 -6.41 -38.19
N ASN A 660 13.42 -6.12 -39.48
CA ASN A 660 13.33 -4.75 -39.99
C ASN A 660 11.88 -4.26 -39.84
N PRO A 661 11.59 -3.11 -39.21
CA PRO A 661 10.26 -2.54 -39.25
C PRO A 661 9.97 -2.10 -40.69
N ALA A 662 9.02 -2.76 -41.35
CA ALA A 662 8.51 -2.32 -42.63
C ALA A 662 8.03 -0.86 -42.50
N GLY A 663 8.60 0.04 -43.30
CA GLY A 663 8.07 1.38 -43.50
C GLY A 663 6.69 1.32 -44.16
N PRO A 664 5.89 2.40 -44.10
CA PRO A 664 4.59 2.43 -44.74
C PRO A 664 4.78 2.49 -46.26
N GLU A 665 4.56 1.38 -46.95
CA GLU A 665 4.38 1.40 -48.40
C GLU A 665 2.93 1.79 -48.74
N THR A 666 2.87 2.80 -49.60
CA THR A 666 1.71 3.34 -50.29
C THR A 666 1.02 2.31 -51.19
N ALA A 667 -0.28 2.05 -50.96
CA ALA A 667 -1.33 1.87 -51.98
C ALA A 667 -2.70 1.81 -51.28
#